data_AF-A0A6P4JB51-F1
#
_entry.id   AF-A0A6P4JB51-F1
#
_cell.length_a   1.000
_cell.length_b   1.000
_cell.length_c   1.000
_cell.angle_alpha   90.00
_cell.angle_beta   90.00
_cell.angle_gamma   90.00
#
_symmetry.space_group_name_H-M   'P 1'
#
loop_
_entity.id
_entity.type
_entity.pdbx_description
1 polymer ?
#
loop_
_entity_poly.entity_id
_entity_poly.type
_entity_poly.pdbx_seq_one_letter_code
_entity_poly.pdbx_strand_id
1 'polypeptide(L)'
;MQPSSPNSTNYAADNLQNSSANLSQSESADHTATHSLNALTTGSFLRGDTDIPTTSQQSYETTSNLSFNAGQWETESLPPVDTPDALNKASLRIRSLLRRMDHETVAYEDMQRNLHYAARVLEAVFIDESRRLADEDDELSEVQPDAVPPEVREWLASTFTRQMATSRRKSDEKPKFRSVAHAIRAGIFVDRMYRRVSSSALTAFPPDVVRMLKNLDDWTFDVFALTEAASGQVVKYVAYELFNRYGSIHKFKIAPGILEAFLYRVEEGYCRYRNPYHNNLHAVDVMQTIHYCLCNTGLMNWLTDLEIFASLLAALLHDYEHTGTTNNFHVMSGSETALLYNDRAVLENHHASASFRLLREDEYNILSHLSREEFRELRSLVIEMVLGTDMTNHFQQMKAMRQLLTIQEATIDKQKVLSLVLHCCDISHPAKQWGVHQRWTMLLLEEFFRQGDLEKELGLPFSPLCDRNNTLVAESQICFIDFIVEPSMGVMSDMLEYILAPIAPISKGKPATLVEHEASPLATTSSTEAKTGEFLARKSGMVNNPTKFTIHKPWLSCLVENKKIWKEQAVKDAEARALATAAEEAAAAAAAAAEEGENKPVAAETEAGSGGGDGEQTESAAAVAADPAGVAAAAGEEAAAT
;
A
#
# COMPACT_ATOMS: atom_id res chain seq x y z
N MET A 1 -29.20 37.00 -26.49
CA MET A 1 -30.22 37.96 -26.01
C MET A 1 -30.50 37.63 -24.55
N GLN A 2 -29.85 38.36 -23.64
CA GLN A 2 -30.11 38.29 -22.20
C GLN A 2 -31.23 39.27 -21.82
N PRO A 3 -31.79 39.12 -20.61
CA PRO A 3 -31.81 40.29 -19.75
C PRO A 3 -31.42 40.01 -18.27
N SER A 4 -30.76 41.04 -17.71
CA SER A 4 -30.97 41.67 -16.39
C SER A 4 -30.60 41.00 -15.06
N SER A 5 -29.58 41.58 -14.39
CA SER A 5 -29.47 41.82 -12.92
C SER A 5 -30.42 42.97 -12.46
N PRO A 6 -30.45 43.51 -11.20
CA PRO A 6 -29.71 43.25 -9.94
C PRO A 6 -30.53 43.36 -8.60
N ASN A 7 -29.88 43.08 -7.44
CA ASN A 7 -29.98 43.70 -6.08
C ASN A 7 -29.61 42.64 -5.01
N SER A 8 -28.64 42.71 -4.08
CA SER A 8 -28.05 43.70 -3.15
C SER A 8 -28.90 44.16 -1.94
N THR A 9 -28.28 44.03 -0.75
CA THR A 9 -28.54 44.60 0.60
C THR A 9 -29.47 43.87 1.58
N ASN A 10 -28.89 43.30 2.67
CA ASN A 10 -28.89 43.92 4.01
C ASN A 10 -28.15 43.06 5.05
N TYR A 11 -26.99 43.55 5.49
CA TYR A 11 -26.36 43.20 6.77
C TYR A 11 -26.76 44.29 7.78
N ALA A 12 -27.30 43.89 8.93
CA ALA A 12 -27.44 44.74 10.10
C ALA A 12 -26.50 44.21 11.18
N ALA A 13 -25.57 45.06 11.62
CA ALA A 13 -24.78 44.87 12.81
C ALA A 13 -25.59 45.36 14.02
N ASP A 14 -25.46 44.68 15.16
CA ASP A 14 -25.53 45.36 16.45
C ASP A 14 -24.58 44.73 17.47
N ASN A 15 -23.86 45.64 18.10
CA ASN A 15 -22.82 45.51 19.10
C ASN A 15 -23.45 45.90 20.46
N LEU A 16 -22.89 45.46 21.60
CA LEU A 16 -22.95 46.06 22.97
C LEU A 16 -22.72 44.96 24.02
N GLN A 17 -21.52 44.87 24.60
CA GLN A 17 -21.05 45.55 25.84
C GLN A 17 -21.39 44.84 27.17
N ASN A 18 -20.35 44.21 27.71
CA ASN A 18 -19.74 44.45 29.03
C ASN A 18 -20.65 44.71 30.25
N SER A 19 -20.56 43.85 31.27
CA SER A 19 -20.70 44.28 32.66
C SER A 19 -19.81 43.45 33.60
N SER A 20 -19.04 44.18 34.39
CA SER A 20 -18.18 43.70 35.46
C SER A 20 -18.93 43.84 36.79
N ALA A 21 -18.78 42.90 37.72
CA ALA A 21 -18.91 43.19 39.15
C ALA A 21 -18.19 42.15 40.01
N ASN A 22 -17.42 42.68 40.94
CA ASN A 22 -16.47 42.10 41.87
C ASN A 22 -17.15 41.76 43.22
N LEU A 23 -16.50 40.93 44.06
CA LEU A 23 -16.39 40.97 45.54
C LEU A 23 -16.08 39.55 46.06
N SER A 24 -14.82 39.25 46.43
CA SER A 24 -14.21 39.37 47.79
C SER A 24 -14.77 38.32 48.76
N GLN A 25 -14.05 37.53 49.57
CA GLN A 25 -12.83 37.65 50.39
C GLN A 25 -12.63 36.21 50.96
N SER A 26 -11.51 35.69 51.47
CA SER A 26 -10.48 36.24 52.36
C SER A 26 -9.32 35.24 52.50
N GLU A 27 -8.09 35.78 52.49
CA GLU A 27 -6.97 35.53 53.44
C GLU A 27 -6.37 34.10 53.59
N SER A 28 -5.06 33.89 53.73
CA SER A 28 -3.86 34.74 53.68
C SER A 28 -2.62 33.86 53.97
N ALA A 29 -1.47 34.22 53.37
CA ALA A 29 -0.09 34.16 53.91
C ALA A 29 0.49 32.76 54.27
N ASP A 30 1.68 32.33 53.83
CA ASP A 30 3.04 32.90 53.90
C ASP A 30 3.98 31.88 53.20
N HIS A 31 5.22 32.10 52.73
CA HIS A 31 6.14 33.23 52.57
C HIS A 31 7.32 32.72 51.69
N THR A 32 7.96 33.64 50.94
CA THR A 32 9.40 33.69 50.52
C THR A 32 10.00 32.55 49.67
N ALA A 33 10.38 32.70 48.39
CA ALA A 33 11.22 33.67 47.65
C ALA A 33 12.74 33.35 47.59
N THR A 34 13.27 33.51 46.36
CA THR A 34 14.67 33.69 45.90
C THR A 34 15.46 32.42 45.57
N HIS A 35 15.77 32.08 44.31
CA HIS A 35 16.59 32.69 43.22
C HIS A 35 18.09 32.35 43.24
N SER A 36 18.53 31.86 42.06
CA SER A 36 19.85 32.03 41.40
C SER A 36 20.86 30.87 41.40
N LEU A 37 20.99 30.28 40.20
CA LEU A 37 22.17 30.24 39.32
C LEU A 37 23.57 30.06 39.94
N ASN A 38 24.30 29.02 39.54
CA ASN A 38 25.44 29.14 38.61
C ASN A 38 26.15 27.80 38.31
N ALA A 39 26.83 27.79 37.17
CA ALA A 39 27.56 26.70 36.54
C ALA A 39 29.06 26.65 36.92
N LEU A 40 29.70 25.56 36.46
CA LEU A 40 31.11 25.41 36.00
C LEU A 40 32.13 24.60 36.83
N THR A 41 32.70 23.60 36.12
CA THR A 41 34.15 23.26 35.95
C THR A 41 34.92 22.32 36.90
N THR A 42 35.27 21.15 36.32
CA THR A 42 36.60 20.48 36.19
C THR A 42 37.55 20.26 37.40
N GLY A 43 37.74 18.97 37.76
CA GLY A 43 39.02 18.21 37.67
C GLY A 43 40.03 18.24 38.83
N SER A 44 40.44 17.06 39.35
CA SER A 44 41.85 16.62 39.59
C SER A 44 42.00 15.43 40.59
N PHE A 45 42.59 14.33 40.08
CA PHE A 45 43.60 13.40 40.64
C PHE A 45 43.46 12.59 41.98
N LEU A 46 43.47 11.25 41.79
CA LEU A 46 44.23 10.14 42.43
C LEU A 46 44.46 10.06 43.96
N ARG A 47 44.03 8.93 44.57
CA ARG A 47 44.83 7.74 45.02
C ARG A 47 44.08 6.99 46.15
N GLY A 48 43.70 5.72 45.95
CA GLY A 48 44.33 4.59 46.67
C GLY A 48 43.35 3.46 47.05
N ASP A 49 43.62 2.27 46.48
CA ASP A 49 43.51 0.89 47.00
C ASP A 49 42.22 0.37 47.68
N THR A 50 41.50 -0.56 47.02
CA THR A 50 41.51 -2.02 47.28
C THR A 50 40.31 -2.75 46.63
N ASP A 51 40.63 -3.82 45.89
CA ASP A 51 39.87 -5.04 45.57
C ASP A 51 38.51 -5.00 44.84
N ILE A 52 38.59 -5.14 43.50
CA ILE A 52 37.51 -5.61 42.62
C ILE A 52 38.00 -6.88 41.89
N PRO A 53 37.27 -8.00 41.91
CA PRO A 53 37.58 -9.14 41.06
C PRO A 53 36.98 -8.96 39.65
N THR A 54 37.84 -8.75 38.66
CA THR A 54 37.54 -8.92 37.22
C THR A 54 38.01 -10.28 36.72
N THR A 55 37.11 -11.08 36.16
CA THR A 55 37.32 -12.05 35.06
C THR A 55 35.94 -12.56 34.64
N SER A 56 35.57 -12.78 33.37
CA SER A 56 36.37 -13.16 32.21
C SER A 56 35.73 -12.72 30.89
N GLN A 57 36.58 -12.25 29.98
CA GLN A 57 36.31 -12.00 28.57
C GLN A 57 35.73 -13.25 27.89
N GLN A 58 34.60 -13.12 27.19
CA GLN A 58 34.16 -14.10 26.20
C GLN A 58 35.00 -13.91 24.93
N SER A 59 36.07 -14.69 24.81
CA SER A 59 36.81 -14.87 23.57
C SER A 59 35.97 -15.67 22.58
N TYR A 60 35.66 -15.07 21.44
CA TYR A 60 35.18 -15.78 20.25
C TYR A 60 36.33 -16.66 19.74
N GLU A 61 36.32 -17.94 20.10
CA GLU A 61 37.30 -18.89 19.57
C GLU A 61 37.03 -19.16 18.08
N THR A 62 38.04 -18.83 17.29
CA THR A 62 38.15 -19.10 15.86
C THR A 62 38.05 -20.60 15.57
N THR A 63 37.35 -20.91 14.50
CA THR A 63 37.11 -22.23 13.92
C THR A 63 38.40 -22.96 13.51
N SER A 64 39.07 -23.64 14.43
CA SER A 64 40.03 -24.71 14.10
C SER A 64 40.48 -25.43 15.38
N ASN A 65 40.26 -26.74 15.43
CA ASN A 65 40.64 -27.71 16.48
C ASN A 65 39.62 -28.01 17.58
N LEU A 66 38.55 -28.72 17.21
CA LEU A 66 37.92 -29.69 18.12
C LEU A 66 37.93 -31.06 17.44
N SER A 67 38.98 -31.83 17.70
CA SER A 67 39.01 -33.26 17.38
C SER A 67 38.14 -33.98 18.42
N PHE A 68 37.01 -34.54 17.97
CA PHE A 68 36.11 -35.32 18.82
C PHE A 68 36.52 -36.80 18.78
N ASN A 69 37.02 -37.35 19.90
CA ASN A 69 37.39 -38.76 20.00
C ASN A 69 36.17 -39.69 20.06
N ALA A 70 36.36 -40.94 19.60
CA ALA A 70 35.39 -42.02 19.70
C ALA A 70 34.98 -42.27 21.16
N GLY A 71 33.76 -41.85 21.51
CA GLY A 71 33.22 -41.84 22.88
C GLY A 71 32.37 -40.60 23.18
N GLN A 72 32.52 -39.51 22.41
CA GLN A 72 31.78 -38.26 22.66
C GLN A 72 30.39 -38.18 22.01
N TRP A 73 29.83 -39.26 21.44
CA TRP A 73 28.55 -39.21 20.72
C TRP A 73 27.34 -39.66 21.53
N GLU A 74 27.58 -40.05 22.78
CA GLU A 74 26.55 -40.38 23.77
C GLU A 74 25.67 -39.16 24.06
N THR A 75 24.37 -39.37 24.06
CA THR A 75 23.36 -38.33 24.31
C THR A 75 22.99 -38.21 25.79
N GLU A 76 23.43 -39.14 26.63
CA GLU A 76 23.13 -39.20 28.08
C GLU A 76 23.79 -38.07 28.89
N SER A 77 24.83 -37.44 28.35
CA SER A 77 25.54 -36.31 28.97
C SER A 77 25.10 -34.93 28.40
N LEU A 78 24.07 -34.90 27.55
CA LEU A 78 23.58 -33.66 26.96
C LEU A 78 22.66 -32.91 27.91
N PRO A 79 22.65 -31.57 27.86
CA PRO A 79 21.75 -30.78 28.67
C PRO A 79 20.28 -31.09 28.32
N PRO A 80 19.34 -30.89 29.26
CA PRO A 80 17.91 -31.02 28.98
C PRO A 80 17.48 -30.11 27.82
N VAL A 81 16.54 -30.57 27.00
CA VAL A 81 16.17 -29.94 25.71
C VAL A 81 15.54 -28.55 25.84
N ASP A 82 15.05 -28.21 27.03
CA ASP A 82 14.41 -26.97 27.45
C ASP A 82 15.41 -25.93 27.99
N THR A 83 16.71 -26.21 27.96
CA THR A 83 17.74 -25.28 28.44
C THR A 83 18.33 -24.42 27.30
N PRO A 84 18.73 -23.15 27.57
CA PRO A 84 19.34 -22.28 26.56
C PRO A 84 20.62 -22.87 25.93
N ASP A 85 21.37 -23.65 26.71
CA ASP A 85 22.61 -24.30 26.26
C ASP A 85 22.36 -25.47 25.30
N ALA A 86 21.15 -26.06 25.29
CA ALA A 86 20.82 -27.21 24.45
C ALA A 86 20.85 -26.88 22.96
N LEU A 87 20.41 -25.68 22.57
CA LEU A 87 20.37 -25.24 21.16
C LEU A 87 21.79 -25.08 20.59
N ASN A 88 22.68 -24.43 21.35
CA ASN A 88 24.07 -24.27 20.94
C ASN A 88 24.79 -25.63 20.84
N LYS A 89 24.57 -26.53 21.81
CA LYS A 89 25.16 -27.89 21.77
C LYS A 89 24.62 -28.74 20.63
N ALA A 90 23.32 -28.66 20.32
CA ALA A 90 22.70 -29.35 19.19
C ALA A 90 23.27 -28.85 17.85
N SER A 91 23.37 -27.53 17.67
CA SER A 91 23.94 -26.90 16.47
C SER A 91 25.40 -27.29 16.23
N LEU A 92 26.24 -27.24 17.28
CA LEU A 92 27.64 -27.64 17.19
C LEU A 92 27.81 -29.12 16.82
N ARG A 93 26.93 -29.99 17.33
CA ARG A 93 26.97 -31.43 17.02
C ARG A 93 26.52 -31.74 15.61
N ILE A 94 25.44 -31.13 15.11
CA ILE A 94 25.00 -31.30 13.71
C ILE A 94 26.11 -30.85 12.76
N ARG A 95 26.74 -29.70 13.01
CA ARG A 95 27.86 -29.21 12.17
C ARG A 95 29.06 -30.17 12.20
N SER A 96 29.34 -30.79 13.34
CA SER A 96 30.42 -31.77 13.46
C SER A 96 30.08 -33.12 12.83
N LEU A 97 28.81 -33.56 12.88
CA LEU A 97 28.33 -34.74 12.16
C LEU A 97 28.44 -34.54 10.65
N LEU A 98 27.97 -33.40 10.13
CA LEU A 98 28.05 -33.08 8.70
C LEU A 98 29.50 -33.09 8.20
N ARG A 99 30.43 -32.46 8.93
CA ARG A 99 31.86 -32.48 8.55
C ARG A 99 32.49 -33.87 8.55
N ARG A 100 32.04 -34.77 9.42
CA ARG A 100 32.55 -36.16 9.43
C ARG A 100 31.92 -37.00 8.33
N MET A 101 30.65 -36.78 8.00
CA MET A 101 30.01 -37.47 6.86
C MET A 101 30.74 -37.20 5.53
N ASP A 102 31.41 -36.06 5.41
CA ASP A 102 32.23 -35.73 4.23
C ASP A 102 33.55 -36.51 4.15
N HIS A 103 34.00 -37.15 5.23
CA HIS A 103 35.34 -37.74 5.34
C HIS A 103 35.39 -39.18 5.92
N GLU A 104 34.38 -39.62 6.67
CA GLU A 104 34.34 -40.91 7.38
C GLU A 104 32.91 -41.48 7.49
N THR A 105 32.80 -42.80 7.64
CA THR A 105 31.51 -43.46 7.93
C THR A 105 31.12 -43.25 9.40
N VAL A 106 30.04 -42.50 9.63
CA VAL A 106 29.43 -42.33 10.96
C VAL A 106 28.47 -43.50 11.22
N ALA A 107 28.50 -44.07 12.43
CA ALA A 107 27.56 -45.12 12.82
C ALA A 107 26.11 -44.61 12.76
N TYR A 108 25.22 -45.40 12.15
CA TYR A 108 23.82 -45.04 11.96
C TYR A 108 23.12 -44.69 13.29
N GLU A 109 23.44 -45.43 14.35
CA GLU A 109 22.86 -45.24 15.69
C GLU A 109 23.24 -43.90 16.32
N ASP A 110 24.49 -43.46 16.16
CA ASP A 110 24.95 -42.16 16.67
C ASP A 110 24.33 -41.00 15.89
N MET A 111 24.21 -41.16 14.56
CA MET A 111 23.52 -40.20 13.71
C MET A 111 22.04 -40.07 14.10
N GLN A 112 21.36 -41.20 14.27
CA GLN A 112 19.96 -41.24 14.66
C GLN A 112 19.74 -40.58 16.02
N ARG A 113 20.54 -40.90 17.04
CA ARG A 113 20.40 -40.34 18.40
C ARG A 113 20.65 -38.83 18.44
N ASN A 114 21.69 -38.34 17.76
CA ASN A 114 22.02 -36.92 17.77
C ASN A 114 21.04 -36.08 16.94
N LEU A 115 20.53 -36.61 15.81
CA LEU A 115 19.45 -35.96 15.06
C LEU A 115 18.14 -35.94 15.85
N HIS A 116 17.83 -37.01 16.58
CA HIS A 116 16.62 -37.07 17.41
C HIS A 116 16.70 -36.07 18.56
N TYR A 117 17.85 -35.97 19.25
CA TYR A 117 18.07 -34.95 20.28
C TYR A 117 17.93 -33.53 19.70
N ALA A 118 18.56 -33.24 18.56
CA ALA A 118 18.45 -31.91 17.95
C ALA A 118 17.02 -31.56 17.51
N ALA A 119 16.27 -32.54 16.98
CA ALA A 119 14.86 -32.36 16.65
C ALA A 119 14.04 -32.00 17.90
N ARG A 120 14.27 -32.69 19.03
CA ARG A 120 13.61 -32.38 20.31
C ARG A 120 13.95 -31.00 20.87
N VAL A 121 15.20 -30.56 20.74
CA VAL A 121 15.63 -29.20 21.12
C VAL A 121 14.95 -28.16 20.24
N LEU A 122 14.89 -28.38 18.92
CA LEU A 122 14.22 -27.48 17.99
C LEU A 122 12.70 -27.44 18.22
N GLU A 123 12.07 -28.57 18.54
CA GLU A 123 10.66 -28.63 18.97
C GLU A 123 10.44 -27.83 20.26
N ALA A 124 11.31 -27.99 21.26
CA ALA A 124 11.21 -27.27 22.53
C ALA A 124 11.34 -25.74 22.33
N VAL A 125 12.34 -25.29 21.55
CA VAL A 125 12.53 -23.87 21.22
C VAL A 125 11.36 -23.34 20.39
N PHE A 126 10.84 -24.11 19.45
CA PHE A 126 9.68 -23.72 18.67
C PHE A 126 8.42 -23.60 19.54
N ILE A 127 8.20 -24.52 20.47
CA ILE A 127 7.09 -24.47 21.43
C ILE A 127 7.24 -23.27 22.36
N ASP A 128 8.44 -23.00 22.87
CA ASP A 128 8.72 -21.87 23.75
C ASP A 128 8.54 -20.53 23.03
N GLU A 129 9.05 -20.39 21.80
CA GLU A 129 8.83 -19.18 20.99
C GLU A 129 7.35 -19.03 20.58
N SER A 130 6.68 -20.13 20.21
CA SER A 130 5.23 -20.12 19.91
C SER A 130 4.41 -19.80 21.15
N ARG A 131 4.88 -20.21 22.34
CA ARG A 131 4.27 -19.86 23.62
C ARG A 131 4.55 -18.40 23.96
N ARG A 132 5.77 -17.88 23.80
CA ARG A 132 6.10 -16.46 23.99
C ARG A 132 5.28 -15.54 23.08
N LEU A 133 5.07 -15.95 21.83
CA LEU A 133 4.20 -15.26 20.87
C LEU A 133 2.71 -15.38 21.23
N ALA A 134 2.32 -16.32 22.10
CA ALA A 134 0.96 -16.48 22.63
C ALA A 134 0.78 -15.93 24.07
N ASP A 135 1.87 -15.78 24.83
CA ASP A 135 1.92 -15.39 26.25
C ASP A 135 2.07 -13.88 26.44
N GLU A 136 2.31 -13.08 25.39
CA GLU A 136 2.04 -11.63 25.45
C GLU A 136 0.56 -11.32 25.77
N ASP A 137 -0.31 -12.34 25.78
CA ASP A 137 -1.75 -12.26 26.07
C ASP A 137 -2.22 -13.06 27.33
N ASP A 138 -1.36 -13.63 28.19
CA ASP A 138 -1.85 -14.48 29.32
C ASP A 138 -1.05 -14.52 30.64
N GLU A 139 -0.54 -13.38 31.12
CA GLU A 139 0.06 -13.27 32.47
C GLU A 139 -0.95 -13.37 33.65
N LEU A 140 -2.23 -13.65 33.40
CA LEU A 140 -3.26 -13.83 34.45
C LEU A 140 -3.70 -15.29 34.67
N SER A 141 -3.22 -16.22 33.85
CA SER A 141 -3.56 -17.65 33.97
C SER A 141 -2.96 -18.35 35.20
N GLU A 142 -1.99 -17.72 35.89
CA GLU A 142 -1.38 -18.25 37.11
C GLU A 142 -2.22 -18.03 38.38
N VAL A 143 -3.34 -17.32 38.31
CA VAL A 143 -4.24 -17.10 39.46
C VAL A 143 -5.23 -18.26 39.59
N GLN A 144 -5.12 -19.02 40.68
CA GLN A 144 -6.03 -20.13 41.00
C GLN A 144 -7.52 -19.71 40.84
N PRO A 145 -8.35 -20.49 40.11
CA PRO A 145 -9.74 -20.15 39.80
C PRO A 145 -10.66 -19.91 41.01
N ASP A 146 -10.24 -20.31 42.21
CA ASP A 146 -11.02 -20.18 43.44
C ASP A 146 -10.61 -18.97 44.30
N ALA A 147 -9.56 -18.22 43.91
CA ALA A 147 -9.01 -17.13 44.71
C ALA A 147 -9.65 -15.74 44.46
N VAL A 148 -10.42 -15.59 43.37
CA VAL A 148 -10.96 -14.29 42.94
C VAL A 148 -12.42 -14.43 42.51
N PRO A 149 -13.36 -13.62 43.05
CA PRO A 149 -14.75 -13.62 42.63
C PRO A 149 -14.92 -13.41 41.11
N PRO A 150 -15.92 -14.03 40.47
CA PRO A 150 -16.12 -13.93 39.01
C PRO A 150 -16.20 -12.50 38.50
N GLU A 151 -16.83 -11.60 39.26
CA GLU A 151 -17.00 -10.19 38.92
C GLU A 151 -15.66 -9.44 38.92
N VAL A 152 -14.76 -9.78 39.85
CA VAL A 152 -13.43 -9.20 39.94
C VAL A 152 -12.52 -9.77 38.85
N ARG A 153 -12.68 -11.04 38.49
CA ARG A 153 -11.95 -11.64 37.36
C ARG A 153 -12.37 -11.03 36.02
N GLU A 154 -13.67 -10.83 35.83
CA GLU A 154 -14.21 -10.18 34.62
C GLU A 154 -13.76 -8.71 34.56
N TRP A 155 -13.74 -8.01 35.70
CA TRP A 155 -13.18 -6.67 35.80
C TRP A 155 -11.68 -6.63 35.52
N LEU A 156 -10.88 -7.54 36.10
CA LEU A 156 -9.43 -7.63 35.88
C LEU A 156 -9.10 -7.96 34.42
N ALA A 157 -9.82 -8.91 33.82
CA ALA A 157 -9.70 -9.21 32.40
C ALA A 157 -10.09 -7.98 31.55
N SER A 158 -11.21 -7.32 31.84
CA SER A 158 -11.62 -6.13 31.10
C SER A 158 -10.69 -4.92 31.28
N THR A 159 -9.94 -4.83 32.38
CA THR A 159 -9.15 -3.65 32.76
C THR A 159 -7.67 -3.81 32.45
N PHE A 160 -7.09 -4.99 32.68
CA PHE A 160 -5.64 -5.24 32.61
C PHE A 160 -5.23 -6.18 31.48
N THR A 161 -6.17 -6.91 30.86
CA THR A 161 -5.88 -7.55 29.57
C THR A 161 -6.31 -6.60 28.46
N ARG A 162 -5.41 -6.32 27.53
CA ARG A 162 -5.77 -5.61 26.31
C ARG A 162 -6.77 -6.53 25.61
N GLN A 163 -8.05 -6.15 25.56
CA GLN A 163 -8.99 -6.80 24.66
C GLN A 163 -8.53 -6.49 23.23
N MET A 164 -7.53 -7.23 22.74
CA MET A 164 -7.43 -7.55 21.35
C MET A 164 -8.79 -8.17 21.00
N ALA A 165 -9.55 -7.50 20.14
CA ALA A 165 -10.76 -8.05 19.55
C ALA A 165 -10.45 -9.24 18.61
N THR A 166 -9.34 -9.95 18.84
CA THR A 166 -9.05 -11.25 18.27
C THR A 166 -9.91 -12.25 19.03
N SER A 167 -10.83 -12.88 18.32
CA SER A 167 -11.67 -13.90 18.89
C SER A 167 -10.79 -15.02 19.46
N ARG A 168 -10.67 -15.15 20.79
CA ARG A 168 -10.41 -16.47 21.40
C ARG A 168 -11.62 -17.35 21.09
N ARG A 169 -11.66 -17.90 19.87
CA ARG A 169 -12.56 -19.01 19.54
C ARG A 169 -12.06 -20.23 20.32
N LYS A 170 -12.96 -20.86 21.07
CA LYS A 170 -12.81 -22.27 21.44
C LYS A 170 -12.40 -23.03 20.19
N SER A 171 -11.27 -23.72 20.29
CA SER A 171 -10.68 -24.63 19.30
C SER A 171 -11.71 -25.21 18.32
N ASP A 172 -11.50 -24.94 17.03
CA ASP A 172 -12.21 -25.58 15.92
C ASP A 172 -12.20 -27.10 16.10
N GLU A 173 -13.40 -27.66 16.28
CA GLU A 173 -13.64 -29.07 16.03
C GLU A 173 -13.26 -29.36 14.57
N LYS A 174 -12.46 -30.41 14.35
CA LYS A 174 -11.99 -30.85 13.03
C LYS A 174 -13.11 -30.78 11.98
N PRO A 175 -12.88 -30.20 10.79
CA PRO A 175 -13.93 -29.90 9.83
C PRO A 175 -14.45 -31.20 9.21
N LYS A 176 -15.55 -31.73 9.74
CA LYS A 176 -16.33 -32.77 9.08
C LYS A 176 -17.57 -32.15 8.46
N PHE A 177 -17.71 -32.33 7.15
CA PHE A 177 -18.83 -31.91 6.28
C PHE A 177 -19.02 -30.40 6.05
N ARG A 178 -18.11 -29.79 5.25
CA ARG A 178 -18.30 -28.42 4.71
C ARG A 178 -18.65 -28.35 3.21
N SER A 179 -18.42 -29.41 2.43
CA SER A 179 -18.59 -29.31 0.96
C SER A 179 -20.04 -29.08 0.53
N VAL A 180 -21.01 -29.64 1.24
CA VAL A 180 -22.44 -29.47 0.94
C VAL A 180 -22.92 -28.07 1.32
N ALA A 181 -22.50 -27.54 2.49
CA ALA A 181 -22.85 -26.19 2.92
C ALA A 181 -22.24 -25.10 2.01
N HIS A 182 -21.00 -25.30 1.53
CA HIS A 182 -20.37 -24.39 0.57
C HIS A 182 -21.01 -24.47 -0.81
N ALA A 183 -21.36 -25.66 -1.31
CA ALA A 183 -22.09 -25.82 -2.56
C ALA A 183 -23.52 -25.25 -2.48
N ILE A 184 -24.19 -25.38 -1.34
CA ILE A 184 -25.50 -24.76 -1.08
C ILE A 184 -25.36 -23.24 -0.98
N ARG A 185 -24.33 -22.71 -0.30
CA ARG A 185 -24.10 -21.27 -0.20
C ARG A 185 -23.76 -20.67 -1.56
N ALA A 186 -22.88 -21.31 -2.34
CA ALA A 186 -22.58 -20.93 -3.71
C ALA A 186 -23.80 -21.06 -4.63
N GLY A 187 -24.59 -22.14 -4.52
CA GLY A 187 -25.81 -22.35 -5.30
C GLY A 187 -26.93 -21.36 -4.97
N ILE A 188 -27.17 -21.08 -3.69
CA ILE A 188 -28.14 -20.08 -3.22
C ILE A 188 -27.64 -18.66 -3.55
N PHE A 189 -26.34 -18.40 -3.50
CA PHE A 189 -25.75 -17.09 -3.82
C PHE A 189 -25.76 -16.82 -5.32
N VAL A 190 -25.44 -17.81 -6.16
CA VAL A 190 -25.58 -17.72 -7.63
C VAL A 190 -27.05 -17.55 -8.01
N ASP A 191 -27.98 -18.30 -7.39
CA ASP A 191 -29.43 -18.12 -7.62
C ASP A 191 -29.93 -16.75 -7.09
N ARG A 192 -29.32 -16.20 -6.03
CA ARG A 192 -29.63 -14.87 -5.47
C ARG A 192 -29.04 -13.71 -6.30
N MET A 193 -27.83 -13.87 -6.87
CA MET A 193 -27.24 -12.97 -7.86
C MET A 193 -28.12 -12.91 -9.12
N TYR A 194 -28.53 -14.07 -9.66
CA TYR A 194 -29.33 -14.11 -10.88
C TYR A 194 -30.80 -13.71 -10.69
N ARG A 195 -31.42 -13.95 -9.51
CA ARG A 195 -32.85 -13.62 -9.29
C ARG A 195 -33.15 -12.20 -8.82
N ARG A 196 -32.17 -11.40 -8.38
CA ARG A 196 -32.42 -10.04 -7.85
C ARG A 196 -31.99 -8.87 -8.73
N VAL A 197 -31.49 -9.13 -9.94
CA VAL A 197 -31.38 -8.10 -10.98
C VAL A 197 -32.76 -7.63 -11.49
N SER A 198 -33.87 -7.98 -10.82
CA SER A 198 -35.23 -7.71 -11.32
C SER A 198 -36.29 -7.37 -10.25
N SER A 199 -35.97 -6.66 -9.16
CA SER A 199 -37.06 -6.18 -8.30
C SER A 199 -36.88 -4.76 -7.74
N SER A 200 -37.52 -3.81 -8.43
CA SER A 200 -37.97 -2.46 -8.02
C SER A 200 -36.98 -1.33 -7.71
N ALA A 201 -35.71 -1.59 -7.34
CA ALA A 201 -34.77 -0.49 -7.02
C ALA A 201 -33.98 0.04 -8.23
N LEU A 202 -33.58 -0.83 -9.16
CA LEU A 202 -32.85 -0.45 -10.38
C LEU A 202 -33.68 0.38 -11.36
N THR A 203 -35.02 0.39 -11.22
CA THR A 203 -35.92 1.19 -12.07
C THR A 203 -35.81 2.70 -11.85
N ALA A 204 -35.11 3.16 -10.79
CA ALA A 204 -34.85 4.58 -10.53
C ALA A 204 -33.45 5.05 -10.98
N PHE A 205 -32.57 4.16 -11.44
CA PHE A 205 -31.23 4.55 -11.88
C PHE A 205 -31.25 5.05 -13.33
N PRO A 206 -30.44 6.06 -13.68
CA PRO A 206 -30.29 6.49 -15.07
C PRO A 206 -29.91 5.30 -15.99
N PRO A 207 -30.49 5.18 -17.19
CA PRO A 207 -30.22 4.03 -18.08
C PRO A 207 -28.74 3.84 -18.41
N ASP A 208 -27.99 4.94 -18.56
CA ASP A 208 -26.55 4.90 -18.82
C ASP A 208 -25.76 4.36 -17.63
N VAL A 209 -26.14 4.73 -16.40
CA VAL A 209 -25.57 4.16 -15.18
C VAL A 209 -25.87 2.67 -15.12
N VAL A 210 -27.11 2.25 -15.35
CA VAL A 210 -27.48 0.82 -15.36
C VAL A 210 -26.67 0.03 -16.39
N ARG A 211 -26.43 0.61 -17.58
CA ARG A 211 -25.58 0.00 -18.60
C ARG A 211 -24.15 -0.19 -18.10
N MET A 212 -23.59 0.80 -17.40
CA MET A 212 -22.23 0.71 -16.86
C MET A 212 -22.13 -0.30 -15.72
N LEU A 213 -23.12 -0.35 -14.82
CA LEU A 213 -23.13 -1.28 -13.68
C LEU A 213 -23.15 -2.77 -14.07
N LYS A 214 -23.50 -3.11 -15.32
CA LYS A 214 -23.40 -4.48 -15.85
C LYS A 214 -21.95 -4.99 -15.91
N ASN A 215 -20.99 -4.09 -16.01
CA ASN A 215 -19.57 -4.43 -16.12
C ASN A 215 -18.84 -4.37 -14.77
N LEU A 216 -19.58 -4.26 -13.65
CA LEU A 216 -18.99 -4.18 -12.30
C LEU A 216 -18.10 -5.37 -11.94
N ASP A 217 -18.33 -6.55 -12.52
CA ASP A 217 -17.57 -7.77 -12.23
C ASP A 217 -16.22 -7.82 -13.00
N ASP A 218 -15.96 -6.85 -13.88
CA ASP A 218 -14.77 -6.82 -14.72
C ASP A 218 -13.66 -5.97 -14.10
N TRP A 219 -12.41 -6.44 -14.23
CA TRP A 219 -11.23 -5.66 -13.84
C TRP A 219 -11.03 -4.40 -14.69
N THR A 220 -11.57 -4.42 -15.91
CA THR A 220 -11.51 -3.34 -16.89
C THR A 220 -12.62 -2.30 -16.72
N PHE A 221 -13.35 -2.33 -15.59
CA PHE A 221 -14.39 -1.37 -15.28
C PHE A 221 -13.85 0.07 -15.31
N ASP A 222 -14.46 0.92 -16.15
CA ASP A 222 -14.08 2.33 -16.29
C ASP A 222 -14.90 3.19 -15.33
N VAL A 223 -14.27 3.51 -14.20
CA VAL A 223 -14.87 4.33 -13.15
C VAL A 223 -15.08 5.79 -13.60
N PHE A 224 -14.26 6.29 -14.53
CA PHE A 224 -14.40 7.65 -15.04
C PHE A 224 -15.61 7.78 -15.97
N ALA A 225 -15.82 6.80 -16.85
CA ALA A 225 -17.02 6.73 -17.69
C ALA A 225 -18.30 6.64 -16.85
N LEU A 226 -18.26 5.91 -15.73
CA LEU A 226 -19.38 5.89 -14.78
C LEU A 226 -19.66 7.27 -14.21
N THR A 227 -18.64 8.05 -13.87
CA THR A 227 -18.79 9.39 -13.27
C THR A 227 -19.58 10.33 -14.18
N GLU A 228 -19.29 10.30 -15.47
CA GLU A 228 -19.99 11.08 -16.49
C GLU A 228 -21.47 10.65 -16.58
N ALA A 229 -21.73 9.34 -16.63
CA ALA A 229 -23.10 8.80 -16.64
C ALA A 229 -23.88 9.09 -15.34
N ALA A 230 -23.19 9.13 -14.21
CA ALA A 230 -23.75 9.36 -12.87
C ALA A 230 -23.87 10.84 -12.51
N SER A 231 -23.46 11.77 -13.39
CA SER A 231 -23.41 13.21 -13.08
C SER A 231 -22.65 13.53 -11.78
N GLY A 232 -21.56 12.79 -11.54
CA GLY A 232 -20.73 12.93 -10.33
C GLY A 232 -21.20 12.19 -9.08
N GLN A 233 -22.40 11.59 -9.07
CA GLN A 233 -22.96 10.88 -7.89
C GLN A 233 -22.64 9.38 -7.89
N VAL A 234 -21.36 9.03 -7.97
CA VAL A 234 -20.91 7.64 -8.17
C VAL A 234 -21.12 6.75 -6.94
N VAL A 235 -20.98 7.30 -5.73
CA VAL A 235 -21.09 6.54 -4.47
C VAL A 235 -22.47 5.95 -4.34
N LYS A 236 -23.50 6.78 -4.57
CA LYS A 236 -24.91 6.36 -4.51
C LYS A 236 -25.18 5.11 -5.34
N TYR A 237 -24.72 5.08 -6.59
CA TYR A 237 -25.08 4.01 -7.52
C TYR A 237 -24.29 2.72 -7.27
N VAL A 238 -22.97 2.81 -7.09
CA VAL A 238 -22.14 1.61 -6.93
C VAL A 238 -22.34 0.99 -5.55
N ALA A 239 -22.31 1.77 -4.49
CA ALA A 239 -22.46 1.22 -3.14
C ALA A 239 -23.84 0.60 -2.92
N TYR A 240 -24.90 1.24 -3.42
CA TYR A 240 -26.26 0.69 -3.33
C TYR A 240 -26.37 -0.64 -4.10
N GLU A 241 -25.87 -0.69 -5.34
CA GLU A 241 -25.88 -1.91 -6.15
C GLU A 241 -25.11 -3.04 -5.46
N LEU A 242 -23.91 -2.78 -4.94
CA LEU A 242 -23.10 -3.80 -4.28
C LEU A 242 -23.74 -4.28 -2.96
N PHE A 243 -24.23 -3.38 -2.10
CA PHE A 243 -24.93 -3.79 -0.88
C PHE A 243 -26.20 -4.58 -1.18
N ASN A 244 -26.91 -4.26 -2.27
CA ASN A 244 -28.07 -5.03 -2.70
C ASN A 244 -27.68 -6.41 -3.26
N ARG A 245 -26.65 -6.46 -4.12
CA ARG A 245 -26.15 -7.67 -4.79
C ARG A 245 -25.66 -8.72 -3.80
N TYR A 246 -24.89 -8.30 -2.79
CA TYR A 246 -24.44 -9.17 -1.70
C TYR A 246 -25.54 -9.43 -0.64
N GLY A 247 -26.69 -8.76 -0.75
CA GLY A 247 -27.85 -8.98 0.11
C GLY A 247 -27.77 -8.34 1.50
N SER A 248 -26.80 -7.44 1.72
CA SER A 248 -26.57 -6.73 2.98
C SER A 248 -27.80 -5.93 3.41
N ILE A 249 -28.46 -5.25 2.47
CA ILE A 249 -29.66 -4.42 2.76
C ILE A 249 -30.74 -5.25 3.44
N HIS A 250 -31.12 -6.38 2.85
CA HIS A 250 -32.14 -7.25 3.41
C HIS A 250 -31.66 -7.99 4.67
N LYS A 251 -30.44 -8.52 4.66
CA LYS A 251 -29.93 -9.35 5.76
C LYS A 251 -29.75 -8.57 7.05
N PHE A 252 -29.19 -7.37 6.97
CA PHE A 252 -28.95 -6.49 8.11
C PHE A 252 -30.08 -5.47 8.32
N LYS A 253 -31.21 -5.64 7.61
CA LYS A 253 -32.45 -4.85 7.76
C LYS A 253 -32.22 -3.34 7.57
N ILE A 254 -31.36 -2.97 6.64
CA ILE A 254 -31.03 -1.57 6.35
C ILE A 254 -32.24 -0.93 5.66
N ALA A 255 -32.80 0.11 6.27
CA ALA A 255 -33.91 0.85 5.67
C ALA A 255 -33.42 1.61 4.42
N PRO A 256 -34.09 1.51 3.25
CA PRO A 256 -33.63 2.16 2.02
C PRO A 256 -33.42 3.68 2.14
N GLY A 257 -34.30 4.38 2.87
CA GLY A 257 -34.16 5.83 3.08
C GLY A 257 -32.94 6.20 3.92
N ILE A 258 -32.61 5.41 4.95
CA ILE A 258 -31.40 5.61 5.77
C ILE A 258 -30.15 5.31 4.92
N LEU A 259 -30.20 4.27 4.09
CA LEU A 259 -29.09 3.97 3.17
C LEU A 259 -28.84 5.10 2.18
N GLU A 260 -29.89 5.62 1.55
CA GLU A 260 -29.76 6.76 0.62
C GLU A 260 -29.19 8.00 1.32
N ALA A 261 -29.69 8.33 2.52
CA ALA A 261 -29.19 9.45 3.31
C ALA A 261 -27.71 9.27 3.69
N PHE A 262 -27.33 8.06 4.15
CA PHE A 262 -25.96 7.71 4.47
C PHE A 262 -25.04 7.84 3.24
N LEU A 263 -25.40 7.26 2.10
CA LEU A 263 -24.58 7.31 0.89
C LEU A 263 -24.41 8.74 0.36
N TYR A 264 -25.47 9.55 0.41
CA TYR A 264 -25.39 10.97 0.08
C TYR A 264 -24.41 11.72 1.00
N ARG A 265 -24.49 11.45 2.32
CA ARG A 265 -23.62 12.10 3.30
C ARG A 265 -22.15 11.67 3.18
N VAL A 266 -21.90 10.41 2.84
CA VAL A 266 -20.56 9.89 2.50
C VAL A 266 -19.99 10.63 1.29
N GLU A 267 -20.79 10.77 0.23
CA GLU A 267 -20.40 11.47 -0.99
C GLU A 267 -20.06 12.95 -0.72
N GLU A 268 -20.87 13.65 0.08
CA GLU A 268 -20.57 15.03 0.50
C GLU A 268 -19.24 15.15 1.26
N GLY A 269 -18.94 14.21 2.17
CA GLY A 269 -17.68 14.26 2.93
C GLY A 269 -16.45 14.09 2.04
N TYR A 270 -16.52 13.25 1.01
CA TYR A 270 -15.48 13.16 -0.01
C TYR A 270 -15.35 14.42 -0.88
N CYS A 271 -16.46 15.09 -1.19
CA CYS A 271 -16.44 16.32 -1.99
C CYS A 271 -16.02 17.57 -1.21
N ARG A 272 -15.91 17.49 0.12
CA ARG A 272 -15.67 18.62 1.03
C ARG A 272 -14.42 19.43 0.68
N TYR A 273 -13.30 18.77 0.40
CA TYR A 273 -12.01 19.42 0.14
C TYR A 273 -11.69 19.56 -1.36
N ARG A 274 -12.55 19.04 -2.24
CA ARG A 274 -12.38 19.09 -3.71
C ARG A 274 -11.04 18.51 -4.17
N ASN A 275 -10.68 17.39 -3.59
CA ASN A 275 -9.45 16.66 -3.87
C ASN A 275 -9.44 16.15 -5.31
N PRO A 276 -8.33 16.33 -6.05
CA PRO A 276 -8.14 15.72 -7.37
C PRO A 276 -8.18 14.19 -7.35
N TYR A 277 -7.53 13.55 -6.37
CA TYR A 277 -7.37 12.10 -6.27
C TYR A 277 -8.22 11.49 -5.15
N HIS A 278 -7.99 11.85 -3.89
CA HIS A 278 -8.67 11.23 -2.74
C HIS A 278 -10.09 11.78 -2.58
N ASN A 279 -10.98 11.41 -3.51
CA ASN A 279 -12.36 11.86 -3.64
C ASN A 279 -13.33 10.67 -3.76
N ASN A 280 -14.61 10.96 -4.00
CA ASN A 280 -15.67 9.96 -4.06
C ASN A 280 -15.45 8.93 -5.19
N LEU A 281 -14.77 9.33 -6.27
CA LEU A 281 -14.44 8.44 -7.37
C LEU A 281 -13.40 7.40 -6.98
N HIS A 282 -12.37 7.82 -6.24
CA HIS A 282 -11.34 6.91 -5.76
C HIS A 282 -11.93 5.87 -4.82
N ALA A 283 -12.77 6.29 -3.87
CA ALA A 283 -13.50 5.38 -2.98
C ALA A 283 -14.31 4.32 -3.74
N VAL A 284 -14.97 4.72 -4.83
CA VAL A 284 -15.74 3.80 -5.69
C VAL A 284 -14.85 2.86 -6.49
N ASP A 285 -13.71 3.31 -7.00
CA ASP A 285 -12.74 2.45 -7.71
C ASP A 285 -12.19 1.36 -6.76
N VAL A 286 -11.81 1.75 -5.54
CA VAL A 286 -11.34 0.82 -4.50
C VAL A 286 -12.45 -0.17 -4.11
N MET A 287 -13.68 0.32 -3.88
CA MET A 287 -14.84 -0.53 -3.56
C MET A 287 -15.16 -1.53 -4.69
N GLN A 288 -15.10 -1.10 -5.96
CA GLN A 288 -15.31 -1.97 -7.12
C GLN A 288 -14.18 -2.99 -7.26
N THR A 289 -12.94 -2.60 -6.94
CA THR A 289 -11.79 -3.52 -6.98
C THR A 289 -11.89 -4.59 -5.89
N ILE A 290 -12.34 -4.22 -4.69
CA ILE A 290 -12.71 -5.19 -3.63
C ILE A 290 -13.80 -6.14 -4.12
N HIS A 291 -14.85 -5.61 -4.77
CA HIS A 291 -15.90 -6.44 -5.37
C HIS A 291 -15.34 -7.46 -6.37
N TYR A 292 -14.44 -7.04 -7.28
CA TYR A 292 -13.75 -7.98 -8.17
C TYR A 292 -13.01 -9.08 -7.39
N CYS A 293 -12.26 -8.71 -6.35
CA CYS A 293 -11.58 -9.69 -5.50
C CYS A 293 -12.58 -10.67 -4.86
N LEU A 294 -13.73 -10.19 -4.38
CA LEU A 294 -14.78 -11.01 -3.80
C LEU A 294 -15.36 -12.02 -4.79
N CYS A 295 -15.79 -11.59 -5.97
CA CYS A 295 -16.50 -12.45 -6.92
C CYS A 295 -15.59 -13.25 -7.85
N ASN A 296 -14.54 -12.65 -8.42
CA ASN A 296 -13.73 -13.29 -9.48
C ASN A 296 -12.63 -14.20 -8.93
N THR A 297 -12.13 -13.95 -7.71
CA THR A 297 -11.18 -14.88 -7.07
C THR A 297 -11.89 -15.98 -6.29
N GLY A 298 -13.15 -15.74 -5.89
CA GLY A 298 -13.93 -16.62 -5.02
C GLY A 298 -13.76 -16.34 -3.52
N LEU A 299 -13.09 -15.23 -3.15
CA LEU A 299 -12.91 -14.80 -1.76
C LEU A 299 -14.23 -14.72 -0.98
N MET A 300 -15.32 -14.32 -1.62
CA MET A 300 -16.66 -14.28 -1.00
C MET A 300 -17.12 -15.64 -0.44
N ASN A 301 -16.61 -16.77 -0.96
CA ASN A 301 -16.98 -18.11 -0.50
C ASN A 301 -16.32 -18.49 0.85
N TRP A 302 -15.23 -17.81 1.19
CA TRP A 302 -14.49 -17.99 2.43
C TRP A 302 -15.01 -17.08 3.56
N LEU A 303 -15.67 -15.99 3.19
CA LEU A 303 -16.17 -14.97 4.10
C LEU A 303 -17.60 -15.23 4.59
N THR A 304 -17.96 -14.60 5.70
CA THR A 304 -19.35 -14.46 6.17
C THR A 304 -20.01 -13.25 5.50
N ASP A 305 -21.35 -13.20 5.51
CA ASP A 305 -22.07 -12.04 4.96
C ASP A 305 -21.73 -10.74 5.70
N LEU A 306 -21.38 -10.81 7.00
CA LEU A 306 -20.96 -9.65 7.80
C LEU A 306 -19.57 -9.17 7.39
N GLU A 307 -18.63 -10.10 7.17
CA GLU A 307 -17.28 -9.79 6.71
C GLU A 307 -17.29 -9.19 5.29
N ILE A 308 -18.15 -9.68 4.40
CA ILE A 308 -18.35 -9.10 3.06
C ILE A 308 -18.89 -7.67 3.17
N PHE A 309 -19.92 -7.46 3.99
CA PHE A 309 -20.48 -6.12 4.21
C PHE A 309 -19.44 -5.17 4.81
N ALA A 310 -18.69 -5.61 5.82
CA ALA A 310 -17.60 -4.86 6.43
C ALA A 310 -16.50 -4.51 5.41
N SER A 311 -16.13 -5.44 4.51
CA SER A 311 -15.10 -5.20 3.49
C SER A 311 -15.51 -4.11 2.51
N LEU A 312 -16.76 -4.16 2.04
CA LEU A 312 -17.32 -3.14 1.14
C LEU A 312 -17.48 -1.79 1.84
N LEU A 313 -17.90 -1.81 3.11
CA LEU A 313 -18.05 -0.60 3.92
C LEU A 313 -16.70 0.05 4.25
N ALA A 314 -15.67 -0.75 4.57
CA ALA A 314 -14.31 -0.26 4.78
C ALA A 314 -13.75 0.40 3.53
N ALA A 315 -13.89 -0.26 2.37
CA ALA A 315 -13.45 0.31 1.09
C ALA A 315 -14.14 1.63 0.75
N LEU A 316 -15.45 1.73 1.01
CA LEU A 316 -16.21 2.95 0.79
C LEU A 316 -15.78 4.11 1.72
N LEU A 317 -15.23 3.82 2.89
CA LEU A 317 -14.98 4.81 3.94
C LEU A 317 -13.49 5.09 4.20
N HIS A 318 -12.58 4.38 3.54
CA HIS A 318 -11.17 4.37 3.90
C HIS A 318 -10.49 5.74 3.84
N ASP A 319 -11.01 6.64 2.99
CA ASP A 319 -10.51 8.01 2.76
C ASP A 319 -11.56 9.09 3.07
N TYR A 320 -12.58 8.75 3.85
CA TYR A 320 -13.69 9.67 4.12
C TYR A 320 -13.22 10.97 4.79
N GLU A 321 -13.53 12.12 4.19
CA GLU A 321 -13.05 13.47 4.58
C GLU A 321 -11.52 13.70 4.44
N HIS A 322 -10.84 13.02 3.52
CA HIS A 322 -9.43 13.29 3.18
C HIS A 322 -9.18 14.76 2.82
N THR A 323 -8.08 15.34 3.29
CA THR A 323 -7.78 16.78 3.17
C THR A 323 -7.04 17.16 1.89
N GLY A 324 -6.64 16.18 1.10
CA GLY A 324 -5.82 16.37 -0.09
C GLY A 324 -4.33 16.53 0.23
N THR A 325 -3.92 16.18 1.46
CA THR A 325 -2.54 16.28 1.94
C THR A 325 -2.17 15.05 2.76
N THR A 326 -0.88 14.75 2.86
CA THR A 326 -0.36 13.55 3.52
C THR A 326 -0.32 13.66 5.05
N ASN A 327 -0.21 12.51 5.73
CA ASN A 327 0.06 12.43 7.17
C ASN A 327 1.28 13.29 7.58
N ASN A 328 2.36 13.26 6.79
CA ASN A 328 3.56 14.06 7.08
C ASN A 328 3.29 15.57 7.02
N PHE A 329 2.51 16.03 6.03
CA PHE A 329 2.11 17.43 5.96
C PHE A 329 1.32 17.85 7.20
N HIS A 330 0.37 17.01 7.65
CA HIS A 330 -0.42 17.26 8.86
C HIS A 330 0.44 17.42 10.12
N VAL A 331 1.49 16.59 10.27
CA VAL A 331 2.45 16.64 11.38
C VAL A 331 3.32 17.90 11.28
N MET A 332 3.93 18.14 10.12
CA MET A 332 4.85 19.27 9.92
C MET A 332 4.17 20.64 10.01
N SER A 333 2.91 20.73 9.61
CA SER A 333 2.11 21.96 9.73
C SER A 333 1.50 22.16 11.12
N GLY A 334 1.58 21.18 12.02
CA GLY A 334 0.97 21.26 13.35
C GLY A 334 -0.57 21.33 13.30
N SER A 335 -1.19 20.63 12.35
CA SER A 335 -2.63 20.65 12.17
C SER A 335 -3.41 20.10 13.38
N GLU A 336 -4.64 20.56 13.57
CA GLU A 336 -5.54 20.06 14.64
C GLU A 336 -5.74 18.54 14.58
N THR A 337 -5.82 17.96 13.37
CA THR A 337 -5.95 16.51 13.18
C THR A 337 -4.71 15.77 13.68
N ALA A 338 -3.51 16.28 13.42
CA ALA A 338 -2.27 15.69 13.91
C ALA A 338 -2.18 15.75 15.44
N LEU A 339 -2.55 16.88 16.04
CA LEU A 339 -2.63 17.03 17.50
C LEU A 339 -3.63 16.06 18.13
N LEU A 340 -4.79 15.88 17.50
CA LEU A 340 -5.82 14.96 17.98
C LEU A 340 -5.36 13.49 17.98
N TYR A 341 -4.64 13.07 16.94
CA TYR A 341 -4.18 11.68 16.76
C TYR A 341 -2.72 11.46 17.16
N ASN A 342 -2.06 12.47 17.73
CA ASN A 342 -0.70 12.41 18.24
C ASN A 342 0.28 11.87 17.18
N ASP A 343 0.20 12.42 15.97
CA ASP A 343 1.08 12.13 14.83
C ASP A 343 1.10 10.68 14.33
N ARG A 344 0.13 9.85 14.73
CA ARG A 344 0.04 8.42 14.36
C ARG A 344 -1.14 8.15 13.44
N ALA A 345 -0.87 7.68 12.22
CA ALA A 345 -1.89 7.33 11.22
C ALA A 345 -3.03 8.37 11.21
N VAL A 346 -2.63 9.64 11.03
CA VAL A 346 -3.46 10.81 11.37
C VAL A 346 -4.75 10.82 10.55
N LEU A 347 -4.63 10.58 9.26
CA LEU A 347 -5.74 10.54 8.30
C LEU A 347 -6.56 9.26 8.47
N GLU A 348 -5.93 8.09 8.59
CA GLU A 348 -6.63 6.82 8.69
C GLU A 348 -7.47 6.73 9.98
N ASN A 349 -6.94 7.26 11.10
CA ASN A 349 -7.71 7.44 12.33
C ASN A 349 -8.85 8.44 12.15
N HIS A 350 -8.64 9.52 11.38
CA HIS A 350 -9.69 10.48 11.05
C HIS A 350 -10.81 9.82 10.25
N HIS A 351 -10.50 9.12 9.15
CA HIS A 351 -11.45 8.42 8.29
C HIS A 351 -12.31 7.45 9.09
N ALA A 352 -11.67 6.60 9.91
CA ALA A 352 -12.39 5.68 10.79
C ALA A 352 -13.26 6.40 11.84
N SER A 353 -12.71 7.42 12.51
CA SER A 353 -13.44 8.16 13.55
C SER A 353 -14.64 8.93 13.00
N ALA A 354 -14.45 9.68 11.92
CA ALA A 354 -15.47 10.48 11.26
C ALA A 354 -16.59 9.59 10.71
N SER A 355 -16.24 8.47 10.06
CA SER A 355 -17.21 7.52 9.53
C SER A 355 -18.10 6.91 10.61
N PHE A 356 -17.52 6.48 11.73
CA PHE A 356 -18.32 5.93 12.83
C PHE A 356 -19.05 7.00 13.64
N ARG A 357 -18.63 8.26 13.59
CA ARG A 357 -19.41 9.38 14.13
C ARG A 357 -20.65 9.63 13.28
N LEU A 358 -20.51 9.59 11.96
CA LEU A 358 -21.63 9.66 11.02
C LEU A 358 -22.63 8.52 11.28
N LEU A 359 -22.15 7.29 11.44
CA LEU A 359 -22.99 6.12 11.73
C LEU A 359 -23.64 6.12 13.13
N ARG A 360 -23.36 7.11 14.00
CA ARG A 360 -24.08 7.29 15.27
C ARG A 360 -25.33 8.15 15.14
N GLU A 361 -25.45 8.92 14.07
CA GLU A 361 -26.63 9.74 13.80
C GLU A 361 -27.75 8.84 13.25
N ASP A 362 -28.93 8.88 13.86
CA ASP A 362 -30.02 7.94 13.55
C ASP A 362 -30.46 8.03 12.07
N GLU A 363 -30.35 9.20 11.46
CA GLU A 363 -30.67 9.45 10.06
C GLU A 363 -29.72 8.73 9.08
N TYR A 364 -28.51 8.39 9.50
CA TYR A 364 -27.46 7.79 8.67
C TYR A 364 -27.02 6.40 9.17
N ASN A 365 -27.59 5.91 10.27
CA ASN A 365 -27.15 4.69 10.93
C ASN A 365 -27.66 3.42 10.23
N ILE A 366 -26.94 3.00 9.19
CA ILE A 366 -27.18 1.73 8.47
C ILE A 366 -26.83 0.48 9.31
N LEU A 367 -26.29 0.63 10.52
CA LEU A 367 -25.87 -0.46 11.42
C LEU A 367 -26.84 -0.67 12.60
N SER A 368 -27.92 0.12 12.68
CA SER A 368 -28.86 0.19 13.81
C SER A 368 -29.53 -1.15 14.17
N HIS A 369 -29.64 -2.07 13.22
CA HIS A 369 -30.27 -3.37 13.42
C HIS A 369 -29.30 -4.54 13.60
N LEU A 370 -27.99 -4.28 13.64
CA LEU A 370 -27.00 -5.28 14.04
C LEU A 370 -27.14 -5.62 15.51
N SER A 371 -26.94 -6.90 15.85
CA SER A 371 -26.69 -7.28 17.24
C SER A 371 -25.42 -6.61 17.78
N ARG A 372 -25.27 -6.58 19.10
CA ARG A 372 -24.09 -6.00 19.75
C ARG A 372 -22.80 -6.71 19.30
N GLU A 373 -22.86 -8.02 19.14
CA GLU A 373 -21.76 -8.86 18.70
C GLU A 373 -21.40 -8.58 17.23
N GLU A 374 -22.40 -8.52 16.34
CA GLU A 374 -22.20 -8.18 14.93
C GLU A 374 -21.63 -6.76 14.75
N PHE A 375 -22.15 -5.77 15.50
CA PHE A 375 -21.62 -4.41 15.47
C PHE A 375 -20.16 -4.38 15.94
N ARG A 376 -19.82 -5.08 17.03
CA ARG A 376 -18.44 -5.14 17.54
C ARG A 376 -17.49 -5.77 16.52
N GLU A 377 -17.91 -6.88 15.90
CA GLU A 377 -17.12 -7.58 14.88
C GLU A 377 -16.93 -6.71 13.64
N LEU A 378 -18.00 -6.13 13.10
CA LEU A 378 -17.94 -5.24 11.94
C LEU A 378 -17.08 -4.01 12.25
N ARG A 379 -17.29 -3.37 13.40
CA ARG A 379 -16.52 -2.18 13.79
C ARG A 379 -15.04 -2.49 13.91
N SER A 380 -14.68 -3.59 14.57
CA SER A 380 -13.28 -4.00 14.71
C SER A 380 -12.64 -4.26 13.35
N LEU A 381 -13.34 -4.97 12.46
CA LEU A 381 -12.83 -5.30 11.13
C LEU A 381 -12.67 -4.06 10.25
N VAL A 382 -13.66 -3.17 10.21
CA VAL A 382 -13.57 -1.92 9.42
C VAL A 382 -12.42 -1.05 9.90
N ILE A 383 -12.24 -0.87 11.22
CA ILE A 383 -11.14 -0.08 11.77
C ILE A 383 -9.78 -0.69 11.37
N GLU A 384 -9.61 -2.00 11.51
CA GLU A 384 -8.36 -2.68 11.17
C GLU A 384 -8.06 -2.62 9.66
N MET A 385 -9.10 -2.66 8.82
CA MET A 385 -8.94 -2.52 7.38
C MET A 385 -8.53 -1.09 7.00
N VAL A 386 -9.20 -0.07 7.53
CA VAL A 386 -8.90 1.34 7.23
C VAL A 386 -7.53 1.76 7.79
N LEU A 387 -7.18 1.38 9.03
CA LEU A 387 -5.82 1.65 9.54
C LEU A 387 -4.75 0.88 8.75
N GLY A 388 -5.14 -0.23 8.12
CA GLY A 388 -4.28 -1.03 7.26
C GLY A 388 -3.94 -0.39 5.91
N THR A 389 -4.58 0.72 5.52
CA THR A 389 -4.25 1.47 4.29
C THR A 389 -3.13 2.49 4.49
N ASP A 390 -2.72 2.77 5.75
CA ASP A 390 -1.57 3.65 6.02
C ASP A 390 -0.31 3.09 5.35
N MET A 391 0.18 3.84 4.36
CA MET A 391 1.34 3.47 3.55
C MET A 391 2.63 3.28 4.36
N THR A 392 2.73 3.84 5.58
CA THR A 392 3.87 3.60 6.47
C THR A 392 3.96 2.13 6.93
N ASN A 393 2.82 1.43 6.99
CA ASN A 393 2.74 0.03 7.37
C ASN A 393 2.97 -0.94 6.20
N HIS A 394 3.05 -0.45 4.96
CA HIS A 394 3.11 -1.24 3.73
C HIS A 394 4.14 -2.39 3.81
N PHE A 395 5.41 -2.08 4.06
CA PHE A 395 6.48 -3.08 4.07
C PHE A 395 6.33 -4.09 5.22
N GLN A 396 5.82 -3.67 6.37
CA GLN A 396 5.56 -4.55 7.50
C GLN A 396 4.44 -5.53 7.18
N GLN A 397 3.33 -5.04 6.60
CA GLN A 397 2.20 -5.87 6.20
C GLN A 397 2.62 -6.91 5.15
N MET A 398 3.38 -6.49 4.12
CA MET A 398 3.89 -7.39 3.09
C MET A 398 4.85 -8.45 3.65
N LYS A 399 5.78 -8.05 4.53
CA LYS A 399 6.73 -8.97 5.16
C LYS A 399 6.01 -9.99 6.04
N ALA A 400 5.09 -9.54 6.88
CA ALA A 400 4.31 -10.40 7.76
C ALA A 400 3.51 -11.44 6.95
N MET A 401 2.83 -11.01 5.88
CA MET A 401 2.08 -11.96 5.05
C MET A 401 3.00 -12.95 4.33
N ARG A 402 4.12 -12.50 3.74
CA ARG A 402 5.10 -13.42 3.12
C ARG A 402 5.61 -14.46 4.10
N GLN A 403 5.91 -14.07 5.34
CA GLN A 403 6.32 -15.00 6.38
C GLN A 403 5.23 -16.03 6.70
N LEU A 404 3.97 -15.60 6.84
CA LEU A 404 2.84 -16.52 7.08
C LEU A 404 2.68 -17.53 5.95
N LEU A 405 2.89 -17.13 4.69
CA LEU A 405 2.78 -18.04 3.53
C LEU A 405 3.89 -19.10 3.45
N THR A 406 5.00 -18.90 4.16
CA THR A 406 6.08 -19.92 4.21
C THR A 406 5.83 -21.01 5.24
N ILE A 407 4.94 -20.76 6.21
CA ILE A 407 4.61 -21.71 7.27
C ILE A 407 3.59 -22.71 6.73
N GLN A 408 3.92 -24.01 6.81
CA GLN A 408 2.99 -25.06 6.41
C GLN A 408 1.78 -25.07 7.35
N GLU A 409 0.57 -25.18 6.77
CA GLU A 409 -0.70 -25.21 7.51
C GLU A 409 -0.95 -23.98 8.42
N ALA A 410 -0.34 -22.83 8.11
CA ALA A 410 -0.61 -21.57 8.79
C ALA A 410 -2.11 -21.22 8.74
N THR A 411 -2.68 -20.93 9.91
CA THR A 411 -4.00 -20.31 9.99
C THR A 411 -3.82 -18.80 9.83
N ILE A 412 -4.25 -18.28 8.68
CA ILE A 412 -4.17 -16.85 8.40
C ILE A 412 -5.45 -16.17 8.90
N ASP A 413 -5.27 -15.16 9.73
CA ASP A 413 -6.37 -14.36 10.27
C ASP A 413 -7.10 -13.59 9.14
N LYS A 414 -8.43 -13.56 9.20
CA LYS A 414 -9.27 -12.90 8.20
C LYS A 414 -9.06 -11.40 8.14
N GLN A 415 -8.86 -10.75 9.29
CA GLN A 415 -8.60 -9.31 9.37
C GLN A 415 -7.32 -8.98 8.60
N LYS A 416 -6.23 -9.75 8.82
CA LYS A 416 -4.97 -9.57 8.08
C LYS A 416 -5.13 -9.77 6.56
N VAL A 417 -5.92 -10.76 6.15
CA VAL A 417 -6.26 -10.99 4.73
C VAL A 417 -7.01 -9.79 4.16
N LEU A 418 -8.07 -9.35 4.82
CA LEU A 418 -8.94 -8.30 4.31
C LEU A 418 -8.24 -6.93 4.31
N SER A 419 -7.46 -6.61 5.33
CA SER A 419 -6.61 -5.40 5.35
C SER A 419 -5.60 -5.41 4.21
N LEU A 420 -4.95 -6.54 3.93
CA LEU A 420 -4.03 -6.65 2.80
C LEU A 420 -4.75 -6.52 1.45
N VAL A 421 -5.93 -7.13 1.31
CA VAL A 421 -6.72 -7.04 0.07
C VAL A 421 -7.16 -5.59 -0.16
N LEU A 422 -7.64 -4.88 0.88
CA LEU A 422 -7.98 -3.46 0.77
C LEU A 422 -6.77 -2.61 0.40
N HIS A 423 -5.65 -2.78 1.12
CA HIS A 423 -4.39 -2.10 0.81
C HIS A 423 -3.98 -2.27 -0.67
N CYS A 424 -4.08 -3.49 -1.19
CA CYS A 424 -3.72 -3.77 -2.59
C CYS A 424 -4.72 -3.18 -3.59
N CYS A 425 -6.01 -3.10 -3.23
CA CYS A 425 -7.04 -2.49 -4.06
C CYS A 425 -6.90 -0.96 -4.13
N ASP A 426 -6.52 -0.36 -3.02
CA ASP A 426 -6.25 1.07 -2.88
C ASP A 426 -5.13 1.52 -3.85
N ILE A 427 -3.97 0.84 -3.80
CA ILE A 427 -2.85 1.12 -4.71
C ILE A 427 -2.97 0.48 -6.10
N SER A 428 -4.17 0.08 -6.54
CA SER A 428 -4.34 -0.77 -7.73
C SER A 428 -4.32 -0.05 -9.07
N HIS A 429 -4.36 1.29 -9.11
CA HIS A 429 -4.46 2.03 -10.37
C HIS A 429 -3.35 1.70 -11.41
N PRO A 430 -2.08 1.36 -11.06
CA PRO A 430 -1.07 0.92 -12.03
C PRO A 430 -1.31 -0.47 -12.61
N ALA A 431 -2.18 -1.25 -11.97
CA ALA A 431 -2.66 -2.54 -12.44
C ALA A 431 -3.95 -2.45 -13.26
N LYS A 432 -4.45 -1.25 -13.59
CA LYS A 432 -5.61 -1.01 -14.46
C LYS A 432 -5.18 -0.71 -15.90
N GLN A 433 -6.12 -0.65 -16.83
CA GLN A 433 -5.82 -0.27 -18.22
C GLN A 433 -5.21 1.14 -18.30
N TRP A 434 -4.33 1.36 -19.27
CA TRP A 434 -3.55 2.60 -19.42
C TRP A 434 -4.39 3.89 -19.29
N GLY A 435 -5.55 3.97 -19.96
CA GLY A 435 -6.39 5.17 -19.91
C GLY A 435 -6.88 5.53 -18.52
N VAL A 436 -7.22 4.52 -17.71
CA VAL A 436 -7.61 4.69 -16.30
C VAL A 436 -6.38 4.99 -15.44
N HIS A 437 -5.31 4.21 -15.60
CA HIS A 437 -4.07 4.37 -14.85
C HIS A 437 -3.47 5.77 -15.01
N GLN A 438 -3.29 6.21 -16.24
CA GLN A 438 -2.70 7.51 -16.58
C GLN A 438 -3.52 8.65 -15.97
N ARG A 439 -4.86 8.59 -16.07
CA ARG A 439 -5.74 9.62 -15.50
C ARG A 439 -5.61 9.67 -13.98
N TRP A 440 -5.59 8.52 -13.30
CA TRP A 440 -5.34 8.47 -11.87
C TRP A 440 -3.97 9.03 -11.48
N THR A 441 -2.91 8.68 -12.22
CA THR A 441 -1.57 9.22 -11.98
C THR A 441 -1.55 10.75 -12.09
N MET A 442 -2.19 11.31 -13.12
CA MET A 442 -2.25 12.77 -13.28
C MET A 442 -3.03 13.45 -12.15
N LEU A 443 -4.15 12.85 -11.71
CA LEU A 443 -4.94 13.37 -10.59
C LEU A 443 -4.14 13.32 -9.27
N LEU A 444 -3.42 12.23 -9.00
CA LEU A 444 -2.58 12.10 -7.81
C LEU A 444 -1.46 13.13 -7.80
N LEU A 445 -0.79 13.34 -8.93
CA LEU A 445 0.26 14.35 -9.06
C LEU A 445 -0.27 15.78 -8.88
N GLU A 446 -1.43 16.10 -9.45
CA GLU A 446 -2.07 17.40 -9.23
C GLU A 446 -2.37 17.62 -7.74
N GLU A 447 -2.76 16.58 -7.01
CA GLU A 447 -2.95 16.67 -5.56
C GLU A 447 -1.62 16.88 -4.80
N PHE A 448 -0.56 16.13 -5.14
CA PHE A 448 0.77 16.36 -4.58
C PHE A 448 1.31 17.76 -4.87
N PHE A 449 1.07 18.28 -6.07
CA PHE A 449 1.49 19.63 -6.43
C PHE A 449 0.73 20.71 -5.66
N ARG A 450 -0.56 20.50 -5.37
CA ARG A 450 -1.32 21.38 -4.47
C ARG A 450 -0.77 21.34 -3.04
N GLN A 451 -0.38 20.17 -2.54
CA GLN A 451 0.32 20.09 -1.26
C GLN A 451 1.64 20.86 -1.30
N GLY A 452 2.44 20.70 -2.35
CA GLY A 452 3.71 21.43 -2.50
C GLY A 452 3.54 22.94 -2.52
N ASP A 453 2.49 23.44 -3.18
CA ASP A 453 2.18 24.87 -3.15
C ASP A 453 1.86 25.35 -1.72
N LEU A 454 1.09 24.56 -0.95
CA LEU A 454 0.82 24.85 0.46
C LEU A 454 2.09 24.79 1.33
N GLU A 455 2.98 23.83 1.10
CA GLU A 455 4.27 23.73 1.79
C GLU A 455 5.11 24.99 1.54
N LYS A 456 5.17 25.44 0.29
CA LYS A 456 5.85 26.69 -0.08
C LYS A 456 5.23 27.91 0.61
N GLU A 457 3.90 28.01 0.66
CA GLU A 457 3.20 29.11 1.35
C GLU A 457 3.48 29.14 2.86
N LEU A 458 3.60 27.97 3.49
CA LEU A 458 3.91 27.82 4.91
C LEU A 458 5.41 27.92 5.22
N GLY A 459 6.27 28.08 4.21
CA GLY A 459 7.72 28.08 4.38
C GLY A 459 8.30 26.72 4.79
N LEU A 460 7.59 25.63 4.49
CA LEU A 460 8.03 24.25 4.70
C LEU A 460 8.86 23.77 3.50
N PRO A 461 9.80 22.82 3.70
CA PRO A 461 10.45 22.16 2.58
C PRO A 461 9.44 21.33 1.78
N PHE A 462 9.62 21.27 0.46
CA PHE A 462 8.80 20.41 -0.39
C PHE A 462 8.93 18.94 0.02
N SER A 463 7.80 18.28 0.21
CA SER A 463 7.76 16.83 0.30
C SER A 463 8.20 16.19 -1.04
N PRO A 464 8.76 14.98 -1.01
CA PRO A 464 9.07 14.25 -2.23
C PRO A 464 7.88 14.22 -3.20
N LEU A 465 8.13 14.42 -4.48
CA LEU A 465 7.12 14.45 -5.57
C LEU A 465 6.10 15.60 -5.52
N CYS A 466 6.20 16.53 -4.55
CA CYS A 466 5.27 17.64 -4.42
C CYS A 466 5.73 18.92 -5.15
N ASP A 467 6.97 18.97 -5.65
CA ASP A 467 7.44 20.08 -6.49
C ASP A 467 7.14 19.82 -7.97
N ARG A 468 6.17 20.57 -8.52
CA ARG A 468 5.74 20.49 -9.91
C ARG A 468 6.85 20.80 -10.94
N ASN A 469 7.94 21.46 -10.54
CA ASN A 469 9.03 21.83 -11.45
C ASN A 469 10.14 20.78 -11.53
N ASN A 470 10.23 19.89 -10.54
CA ASN A 470 11.34 18.95 -10.39
C ASN A 470 10.90 17.47 -10.41
N THR A 471 9.59 17.22 -10.45
CA THR A 471 9.07 15.85 -10.34
C THR A 471 9.27 15.06 -11.63
N LEU A 472 10.02 13.96 -11.52
CA LEU A 472 10.26 12.99 -12.59
C LEU A 472 9.13 11.95 -12.62
N VAL A 473 8.04 12.27 -13.31
CA VAL A 473 6.80 11.48 -13.27
C VAL A 473 7.00 10.05 -13.75
N ALA A 474 7.56 9.86 -14.95
CA ALA A 474 7.67 8.55 -15.58
C ALA A 474 8.57 7.61 -14.76
N GLU A 475 9.72 8.10 -14.32
CA GLU A 475 10.66 7.38 -13.47
C GLU A 475 10.03 7.00 -12.13
N SER A 476 9.27 7.92 -11.51
CA SER A 476 8.57 7.67 -10.24
C SER A 476 7.51 6.57 -10.39
N GLN A 477 6.75 6.56 -11.49
CA GLN A 477 5.75 5.52 -11.74
C GLN A 477 6.39 4.14 -12.01
N ILE A 478 7.51 4.09 -12.74
CA ILE A 478 8.26 2.83 -12.93
C ILE A 478 8.70 2.26 -11.58
N CYS A 479 9.28 3.10 -10.72
CA CYS A 479 9.69 2.69 -9.38
C CYS A 479 8.50 2.24 -8.53
N PHE A 480 7.39 2.97 -8.58
CA PHE A 480 6.18 2.62 -7.83
C PHE A 480 5.62 1.25 -8.26
N ILE A 481 5.59 0.96 -9.56
CA ILE A 481 5.20 -0.35 -10.08
C ILE A 481 6.16 -1.44 -9.57
N ASP A 482 7.46 -1.25 -9.71
CA ASP A 482 8.47 -2.28 -9.45
C ASP A 482 8.63 -2.62 -7.97
N PHE A 483 8.57 -1.60 -7.11
CA PHE A 483 8.90 -1.75 -5.70
C PHE A 483 7.68 -1.85 -4.79
N ILE A 484 6.51 -1.36 -5.23
CA ILE A 484 5.31 -1.32 -4.41
C ILE A 484 4.21 -2.18 -5.02
N VAL A 485 3.72 -1.84 -6.21
CA VAL A 485 2.46 -2.41 -6.73
C VAL A 485 2.62 -3.85 -7.19
N GLU A 486 3.62 -4.17 -8.00
CA GLU A 486 3.85 -5.53 -8.50
C GLU A 486 4.13 -6.52 -7.35
N PRO A 487 5.00 -6.22 -6.36
CA PRO A 487 5.17 -7.06 -5.18
C PRO A 487 3.89 -7.23 -4.35
N SER A 488 3.09 -6.16 -4.18
CA SER A 488 1.83 -6.21 -3.43
C SER A 488 0.82 -7.15 -4.08
N MET A 489 0.60 -6.96 -5.38
CA MET A 489 -0.30 -7.79 -6.17
C MET A 489 0.16 -9.26 -6.19
N GLY A 490 1.48 -9.49 -6.23
CA GLY A 490 2.07 -10.82 -6.11
C GLY A 490 1.71 -11.49 -4.78
N VAL A 491 2.02 -10.84 -3.65
CA VAL A 491 1.74 -11.35 -2.30
C VAL A 491 0.25 -11.56 -2.08
N MET A 492 -0.60 -10.62 -2.50
CA MET A 492 -2.04 -10.78 -2.42
C MET A 492 -2.49 -12.01 -3.20
N SER A 493 -1.97 -12.21 -4.42
CA SER A 493 -2.35 -13.36 -5.23
C SER A 493 -1.95 -14.70 -4.61
N ASP A 494 -0.74 -14.78 -4.05
CA ASP A 494 -0.25 -16.00 -3.38
C ASP A 494 -1.05 -16.30 -2.11
N MET A 495 -1.39 -15.25 -1.36
CA MET A 495 -2.24 -15.34 -0.17
C MET A 495 -3.66 -15.80 -0.51
N LEU A 496 -4.28 -15.24 -1.55
CA LEU A 496 -5.60 -15.66 -2.01
C LEU A 496 -5.57 -17.12 -2.51
N GLU A 497 -4.58 -17.51 -3.30
CA GLU A 497 -4.42 -18.90 -3.75
C GLU A 497 -4.26 -19.86 -2.57
N TYR A 498 -3.51 -19.46 -1.53
CA TYR A 498 -3.29 -20.26 -0.33
C TYR A 498 -4.60 -20.50 0.45
N ILE A 499 -5.34 -19.44 0.78
CA ILE A 499 -6.56 -19.56 1.62
C ILE A 499 -7.74 -20.18 0.86
N LEU A 500 -7.77 -20.04 -0.47
CA LEU A 500 -8.86 -20.54 -1.31
C LEU A 500 -8.62 -21.95 -1.84
N ALA A 501 -7.37 -22.43 -1.92
CA ALA A 501 -7.07 -23.79 -2.37
C ALA A 501 -7.86 -24.89 -1.63
N PRO A 502 -8.06 -24.85 -0.29
CA PRO A 502 -8.83 -25.87 0.42
C PRO A 502 -10.33 -25.90 0.09
N ILE A 503 -10.90 -24.81 -0.41
CA ILE A 503 -12.32 -24.68 -0.74
C ILE A 503 -12.59 -24.65 -2.25
N ALA A 504 -11.53 -24.68 -3.06
CA ALA A 504 -11.63 -24.66 -4.51
C ALA A 504 -12.39 -25.91 -5.02
N PRO A 505 -13.28 -25.76 -6.01
CA PRO A 505 -13.95 -26.91 -6.60
C PRO A 505 -12.89 -27.84 -7.22
N ILE A 506 -12.82 -29.09 -6.74
CA ILE A 506 -11.94 -30.10 -7.33
C ILE A 506 -12.34 -30.27 -8.79
N SER A 507 -11.50 -29.78 -9.71
CA SER A 507 -11.64 -30.11 -11.13
C SER A 507 -11.41 -31.61 -11.27
N LYS A 508 -12.50 -32.38 -11.28
CA LYS A 508 -12.44 -33.78 -11.70
C LYS A 508 -12.06 -33.76 -13.17
N GLY A 509 -10.75 -33.88 -13.45
CA GLY A 509 -10.27 -34.12 -14.80
C GLY A 509 -11.07 -35.26 -15.41
N LYS A 510 -11.62 -35.04 -16.61
CA LYS A 510 -12.21 -36.13 -17.40
C LYS A 510 -11.16 -37.26 -17.47
N PRO A 511 -11.51 -38.51 -17.17
CA PRO A 511 -10.57 -39.61 -17.37
C PRO A 511 -10.17 -39.62 -18.84
N ALA A 512 -8.86 -39.65 -19.08
CA ALA A 512 -8.31 -39.80 -20.41
C ALA A 512 -8.94 -41.05 -21.04
N THR A 513 -9.71 -40.86 -22.11
CA THR A 513 -10.15 -41.95 -22.97
C THR A 513 -8.92 -42.61 -23.57
N LEU A 514 -8.64 -43.83 -23.13
CA LEU A 514 -7.75 -44.76 -23.81
C LEU A 514 -8.30 -44.97 -25.22
N VAL A 515 -7.59 -44.47 -26.23
CA VAL A 515 -7.77 -44.91 -27.61
C VAL A 515 -6.47 -45.61 -28.00
N GLU A 516 -6.50 -46.93 -27.94
CA GLU A 516 -5.62 -47.79 -28.72
C GLU A 516 -5.92 -47.57 -30.20
N HIS A 517 -4.91 -47.42 -31.06
CA HIS A 517 -4.87 -48.06 -32.38
C HIS A 517 -3.48 -47.89 -33.03
N GLU A 518 -3.17 -48.88 -33.85
CA GLU A 518 -1.86 -49.39 -34.24
C GLU A 518 -1.15 -48.64 -35.39
N ALA A 519 0.19 -48.81 -35.42
CA ALA A 519 1.14 -48.93 -36.54
C ALA A 519 0.97 -48.11 -37.87
N SER A 520 1.87 -47.12 -38.06
CA SER A 520 2.86 -46.85 -39.15
C SER A 520 2.68 -47.38 -40.60
N PRO A 521 3.41 -46.86 -41.65
CA PRO A 521 4.39 -45.74 -41.70
C PRO A 521 4.40 -44.84 -42.98
N LEU A 522 5.31 -43.84 -42.96
CA LEU A 522 6.21 -43.37 -44.05
C LEU A 522 5.90 -42.04 -44.78
N ALA A 523 6.77 -41.03 -44.58
CA ALA A 523 7.68 -40.46 -45.61
C ALA A 523 8.23 -39.07 -45.20
N THR A 524 9.56 -39.01 -45.03
CA THR A 524 10.56 -38.00 -45.53
C THR A 524 10.16 -36.52 -45.69
N THR A 525 10.95 -35.47 -45.46
CA THR A 525 12.34 -35.15 -45.06
C THR A 525 12.41 -33.60 -45.15
N SER A 526 13.03 -32.89 -44.21
CA SER A 526 14.20 -32.04 -44.48
C SER A 526 14.49 -31.08 -43.33
N SER A 527 15.75 -31.13 -42.95
CA SER A 527 16.49 -30.39 -41.94
C SER A 527 16.90 -29.00 -42.40
N THR A 528 17.05 -28.05 -41.48
CA THR A 528 18.25 -27.19 -41.39
C THR A 528 18.39 -26.63 -39.98
N GLU A 529 19.58 -26.81 -39.41
CA GLU A 529 20.03 -26.38 -38.08
C GLU A 529 20.80 -25.05 -38.15
N ALA A 530 20.75 -24.26 -37.08
CA ALA A 530 21.87 -23.57 -36.40
C ALA A 530 21.30 -22.73 -35.22
N LYS A 531 21.47 -23.07 -33.94
CA LYS A 531 22.61 -22.82 -33.01
C LYS A 531 22.99 -21.33 -32.96
N THR A 532 23.02 -20.59 -31.84
CA THR A 532 23.45 -20.86 -30.44
C THR A 532 23.01 -19.72 -29.49
N GLY A 533 22.89 -19.99 -28.18
CA GLY A 533 22.89 -18.95 -27.12
C GLY A 533 22.26 -19.34 -25.78
N GLU A 534 22.83 -20.33 -25.08
CA GLU A 534 22.40 -20.84 -23.77
C GLU A 534 22.70 -19.87 -22.61
N PHE A 535 21.73 -19.67 -21.70
CA PHE A 535 21.99 -19.29 -20.30
C PHE A 535 21.20 -20.24 -19.38
N LEU A 536 21.91 -20.82 -18.42
CA LEU A 536 21.57 -22.03 -17.67
C LEU A 536 20.38 -21.85 -16.70
N ALA A 537 19.26 -22.51 -17.00
CA ALA A 537 18.21 -22.82 -16.01
C ALA A 537 18.44 -24.23 -15.43
N ARG A 538 18.74 -24.31 -14.13
CA ARG A 538 18.82 -25.58 -13.39
C ARG A 538 17.40 -26.19 -13.24
N LYS A 539 17.12 -27.23 -14.03
CA LYS A 539 16.03 -28.17 -13.82
C LYS A 539 16.31 -29.01 -12.57
N SER A 540 15.39 -29.01 -11.61
CA SER A 540 15.32 -30.03 -10.56
C SER A 540 13.96 -30.74 -10.62
N GLY A 541 14.03 -32.07 -10.68
CA GLY A 541 13.04 -33.00 -10.13
C GLY A 541 11.58 -32.85 -10.56
N MET A 542 11.19 -33.60 -11.59
CA MET A 542 9.81 -33.81 -11.98
C MET A 542 9.10 -34.70 -10.94
N VAL A 543 8.44 -34.08 -9.96
CA VAL A 543 7.39 -34.70 -9.16
C VAL A 543 6.06 -34.20 -9.74
N ASN A 544 5.20 -35.10 -10.19
CA ASN A 544 3.85 -34.79 -10.64
C ASN A 544 3.06 -34.16 -9.48
N ASN A 545 3.06 -32.83 -9.40
CA ASN A 545 2.23 -32.09 -8.45
C ASN A 545 0.78 -32.11 -8.95
N PRO A 546 -0.21 -32.50 -8.12
CA PRO A 546 -1.60 -32.27 -8.46
C PRO A 546 -1.80 -30.76 -8.66
N THR A 547 -2.51 -30.37 -9.71
CA THR A 547 -2.69 -29.00 -10.18
C THR A 547 -2.93 -28.01 -9.02
N LYS A 548 -1.95 -27.15 -8.75
CA LYS A 548 -2.05 -26.06 -7.76
C LYS A 548 -3.22 -25.16 -8.16
N PHE A 549 -4.13 -24.85 -7.23
CA PHE A 549 -5.19 -23.87 -7.46
C PHE A 549 -4.57 -22.51 -7.78
N THR A 550 -5.03 -21.88 -8.85
CA THR A 550 -4.57 -20.56 -9.29
C THR A 550 -5.76 -19.66 -9.59
N ILE A 551 -5.63 -18.38 -9.24
CA ILE A 551 -6.65 -17.38 -9.54
C ILE A 551 -6.35 -16.69 -10.88
N HIS A 552 -7.36 -16.12 -11.53
CA HIS A 552 -7.14 -15.25 -12.69
C HIS A 552 -6.53 -13.91 -12.23
N LYS A 553 -5.40 -13.53 -12.85
CA LYS A 553 -4.62 -12.32 -12.50
C LYS A 553 -4.58 -11.29 -13.66
N PRO A 554 -5.69 -10.57 -13.98
CA PRO A 554 -5.73 -9.63 -15.10
C PRO A 554 -4.79 -8.42 -14.92
N TRP A 555 -4.39 -8.11 -13.69
CA TRP A 555 -3.44 -7.04 -13.41
C TRP A 555 -2.05 -7.27 -13.99
N LEU A 556 -1.62 -8.52 -14.20
CA LEU A 556 -0.27 -8.81 -14.70
C LEU A 556 -0.01 -8.19 -16.08
N SER A 557 -0.96 -8.33 -17.01
CA SER A 557 -0.81 -7.72 -18.34
C SER A 557 -0.83 -6.20 -18.28
N CYS A 558 -1.65 -5.63 -17.39
CA CYS A 558 -1.73 -4.18 -17.21
C CYS A 558 -0.43 -3.61 -16.65
N LEU A 559 0.16 -4.24 -15.62
CA LEU A 559 1.43 -3.80 -15.02
C LEU A 559 2.57 -3.83 -16.04
N VAL A 560 2.67 -4.90 -16.84
CA VAL A 560 3.70 -5.03 -17.89
C VAL A 560 3.54 -3.92 -18.93
N GLU A 561 2.32 -3.71 -19.43
CA GLU A 561 2.08 -2.70 -20.47
C GLU A 561 2.27 -1.27 -19.94
N ASN A 562 1.71 -0.94 -18.78
CA ASN A 562 1.84 0.39 -18.18
C ASN A 562 3.30 0.73 -17.87
N LYS A 563 4.06 -0.23 -17.34
CA LYS A 563 5.51 -0.07 -17.10
C LYS A 563 6.27 0.18 -18.40
N LYS A 564 5.92 -0.52 -19.48
CA LYS A 564 6.52 -0.31 -20.81
C LYS A 564 6.24 1.10 -21.32
N ILE A 565 4.99 1.56 -21.24
CA ILE A 565 4.60 2.91 -21.67
C ILE A 565 5.36 3.97 -20.87
N TRP A 566 5.47 3.82 -19.54
CA TRP A 566 6.25 4.76 -18.73
C TRP A 566 7.74 4.74 -19.05
N LYS A 567 8.33 3.58 -19.36
CA LYS A 567 9.74 3.52 -19.81
C LYS A 567 9.96 4.29 -21.10
N GLU A 568 9.04 4.16 -22.06
CA GLU A 568 9.09 4.93 -23.30
C GLU A 568 8.94 6.44 -23.03
N GLN A 569 8.07 6.82 -22.09
CA GLN A 569 7.89 8.21 -21.69
C GLN A 569 9.13 8.77 -20.97
N ALA A 570 9.75 8.00 -20.07
CA ALA A 570 10.96 8.43 -19.35
C ALA A 570 12.13 8.74 -20.30
N VAL A 571 12.28 7.97 -21.38
CA VAL A 571 13.28 8.24 -22.42
C VAL A 571 12.98 9.56 -23.12
N LYS A 572 11.73 9.78 -23.54
CA LYS A 572 11.30 11.04 -24.17
C LYS A 572 11.48 12.25 -23.25
N ASP A 573 11.14 12.11 -21.97
CA ASP A 573 11.29 13.16 -20.97
C ASP A 573 12.76 13.49 -20.74
N ALA A 574 13.64 12.48 -20.68
CA ALA A 574 15.08 12.68 -20.56
C ALA A 574 15.70 13.39 -21.78
N GLU A 575 15.29 13.02 -22.99
CA GLU A 575 15.70 13.70 -24.23
C GLU A 575 15.23 15.16 -24.26
N ALA A 576 13.96 15.41 -23.91
CA ALA A 576 13.40 16.76 -23.85
C ALA A 576 14.13 17.65 -22.82
N ARG A 577 14.45 17.11 -21.64
CA ARG A 577 15.23 17.82 -20.62
C ARG A 577 16.66 18.12 -21.11
N ALA A 578 17.33 17.16 -21.73
CA ALA A 578 18.67 17.38 -22.27
C ALA A 578 18.69 18.47 -23.36
N LEU A 579 17.68 18.51 -24.22
CA LEU A 579 17.50 19.58 -25.22
C LEU A 579 17.23 20.94 -24.57
N ALA A 580 16.40 20.99 -23.53
CA ALA A 580 16.13 22.22 -22.80
C ALA A 580 17.38 22.78 -22.10
N THR A 581 18.14 21.92 -21.40
CA THR A 581 19.41 22.31 -20.78
C THR A 581 20.42 22.81 -21.81
N ALA A 582 20.57 22.11 -22.94
CA ALA A 582 21.47 22.57 -24.00
C ALA A 582 21.04 23.92 -24.60
N ALA A 583 19.73 24.18 -24.71
CA ALA A 583 19.21 25.45 -25.17
C ALA A 583 19.45 26.59 -24.16
N GLU A 584 19.28 26.33 -22.86
CA GLU A 584 19.60 27.30 -21.79
C GLU A 584 21.10 27.62 -21.74
N GLU A 585 21.97 26.61 -21.85
CA GLU A 585 23.42 26.80 -21.90
C GLU A 585 23.84 27.61 -23.14
N ALA A 586 23.26 27.33 -24.30
CA ALA A 586 23.51 28.09 -25.52
C ALA A 586 23.02 29.55 -25.42
N ALA A 587 21.86 29.79 -24.80
CA ALA A 587 21.33 31.13 -24.57
C ALA A 587 22.19 31.92 -23.58
N ALA A 588 22.66 31.28 -22.50
CA ALA A 588 23.58 31.89 -21.54
C ALA A 588 24.92 32.25 -22.18
N ALA A 589 25.47 31.36 -23.02
CA ALA A 589 26.71 31.62 -23.76
C ALA A 589 26.56 32.77 -24.77
N ALA A 590 25.41 32.87 -25.47
CA ALA A 590 25.12 33.96 -26.38
C ALA A 590 24.97 35.31 -25.65
N ALA A 591 24.31 35.32 -24.48
CA ALA A 591 24.19 36.52 -23.65
C ALA A 591 25.56 37.01 -23.13
N ALA A 592 26.41 36.09 -22.67
CA ALA A 592 27.77 36.43 -22.25
C ALA A 592 28.63 37.00 -23.40
N ALA A 593 28.50 36.44 -24.61
CA ALA A 593 29.20 36.94 -25.79
C ALA A 593 28.70 38.33 -26.24
N ALA A 594 27.42 38.66 -26.00
CA ALA A 594 26.87 39.98 -26.28
C ALA A 594 27.36 41.05 -25.28
N GLU A 595 27.48 40.72 -24.00
CA GLU A 595 28.06 41.63 -22.98
C GLU A 595 29.55 41.91 -23.22
N GLU A 596 30.33 40.94 -23.73
CA GLU A 596 31.73 41.19 -24.15
C GLU A 596 31.83 42.07 -25.41
N GLY A 597 30.79 42.09 -26.25
CA GLY A 597 30.72 42.91 -27.47
C GLY A 597 30.46 44.40 -27.22
N GLU A 598 29.74 44.76 -26.15
CA GLU A 598 29.44 46.16 -25.80
C GLU A 598 30.59 46.87 -25.05
N ASN A 599 31.61 46.14 -24.59
CA ASN A 599 32.74 46.70 -23.82
C ASN A 599 34.01 47.00 -24.65
N LYS A 600 33.89 47.16 -25.99
CA LYS A 600 35.00 47.69 -26.80
C LYS A 600 34.98 49.22 -26.77
N PRO A 601 36.06 49.90 -26.31
CA PRO A 601 36.14 51.34 -26.34
C PRO A 601 36.25 51.82 -27.79
N VAL A 602 35.43 52.82 -28.14
CA VAL A 602 35.59 53.65 -29.34
C VAL A 602 36.94 54.36 -29.23
N ALA A 603 37.96 53.86 -29.92
CA ALA A 603 39.24 54.54 -30.05
C ALA A 603 39.10 55.68 -31.07
N ALA A 604 39.39 56.88 -30.57
CA ALA A 604 39.26 58.15 -31.25
C ALA A 604 40.18 58.30 -32.48
N GLU A 605 39.63 59.00 -33.48
CA GLU A 605 40.37 59.70 -34.53
C GLU A 605 41.30 60.77 -33.92
N THR A 606 42.53 60.90 -34.45
CA THR A 606 43.20 62.20 -34.75
C THR A 606 44.58 61.99 -35.40
N GLU A 607 44.71 62.56 -36.62
CA GLU A 607 45.85 63.33 -37.22
C GLU A 607 47.30 62.80 -37.18
N ALA A 608 48.22 63.02 -38.15
CA ALA A 608 48.28 63.62 -39.49
C ALA A 608 49.69 63.32 -40.05
N GLY A 609 49.91 63.34 -41.37
CA GLY A 609 51.27 63.28 -41.95
C GLY A 609 51.31 63.21 -43.49
N SER A 610 51.60 64.34 -44.12
CA SER A 610 51.69 64.60 -45.57
C SER A 610 53.02 64.19 -46.23
N GLY A 611 53.00 63.83 -47.53
CA GLY A 611 54.01 64.28 -48.51
C GLY A 611 54.53 63.30 -49.59
N GLY A 612 54.24 63.61 -50.88
CA GLY A 612 55.00 63.30 -52.14
C GLY A 612 54.92 61.87 -52.69
N GLY A 613 54.40 61.57 -53.90
CA GLY A 613 54.93 61.82 -55.26
C GLY A 613 55.97 60.72 -55.64
N ASP A 614 55.99 59.95 -56.73
CA ASP A 614 55.38 59.89 -58.08
C ASP A 614 55.57 58.45 -58.66
N GLY A 615 54.77 58.08 -59.69
CA GLY A 615 55.05 57.04 -60.73
C GLY A 615 55.05 55.57 -60.27
N GLU A 616 54.53 54.56 -60.97
CA GLU A 616 54.39 54.33 -62.41
C GLU A 616 53.40 53.16 -62.63
N GLN A 617 52.86 53.08 -63.84
CA GLN A 617 51.76 52.21 -64.30
C GLN A 617 52.11 50.71 -64.31
N THR A 618 51.10 49.83 -64.17
CA THR A 618 50.78 48.80 -65.18
C THR A 618 49.45 48.07 -64.93
N GLU A 619 48.87 47.67 -66.05
CA GLU A 619 47.50 47.26 -66.41
C GLU A 619 46.88 45.97 -65.82
N SER A 620 45.54 46.00 -65.78
CA SER A 620 44.56 44.90 -66.06
C SER A 620 44.39 43.78 -65.02
N ALA A 621 43.20 43.24 -64.72
CA ALA A 621 41.95 43.17 -65.48
C ALA A 621 40.69 43.04 -64.58
N ALA A 622 39.58 43.59 -65.12
CA ALA A 622 38.14 43.36 -64.91
C ALA A 622 37.67 42.39 -63.79
N ALA A 623 36.80 42.81 -62.86
CA ALA A 623 35.33 42.96 -62.98
C ALA A 623 34.65 41.65 -63.44
N VAL A 624 33.68 41.09 -62.71
CA VAL A 624 32.28 41.58 -62.63
C VAL A 624 31.63 41.17 -61.30
N ALA A 625 31.05 42.16 -60.62
CA ALA A 625 29.96 41.98 -59.67
C ALA A 625 28.62 42.15 -60.42
N ALA A 626 27.59 41.39 -60.05
CA ALA A 626 26.20 41.76 -60.29
C ALA A 626 25.32 41.18 -59.18
N ASP A 627 24.61 42.10 -58.54
CA ASP A 627 23.73 42.00 -57.38
C ASP A 627 22.27 41.76 -57.86
N PRO A 628 21.20 42.08 -57.11
CA PRO A 628 20.20 41.15 -56.57
C PRO A 628 18.80 41.33 -57.21
N ALA A 629 17.80 40.52 -56.81
CA ALA A 629 16.41 40.95 -56.57
C ALA A 629 15.41 39.79 -56.38
N GLY A 630 14.64 39.88 -55.29
CA GLY A 630 13.19 39.61 -55.24
C GLY A 630 12.72 38.17 -55.01
N VAL A 631 11.55 37.87 -54.40
CA VAL A 631 10.43 38.60 -53.78
C VAL A 631 9.57 37.53 -53.05
N ALA A 632 8.88 37.93 -51.97
CA ALA A 632 7.66 37.34 -51.33
C ALA A 632 7.75 35.99 -50.57
N ALA A 633 7.28 35.81 -49.33
CA ALA A 633 6.07 36.21 -48.59
C ALA A 633 4.79 35.39 -48.90
N ALA A 634 4.46 34.45 -47.99
CA ALA A 634 3.12 33.95 -47.60
C ALA A 634 3.33 32.95 -46.44
N ALA A 635 2.95 33.16 -45.18
CA ALA A 635 1.61 33.33 -44.59
C ALA A 635 0.64 32.20 -44.96
N GLY A 636 0.32 31.35 -43.97
CA GLY A 636 -0.65 30.25 -44.06
C GLY A 636 -0.92 29.64 -42.68
N GLU A 637 -1.96 30.17 -42.04
CA GLU A 637 -2.56 29.83 -40.76
C GLU A 637 -3.87 29.05 -41.04
N GLU A 638 -4.07 27.88 -40.44
CA GLU A 638 -5.38 27.16 -40.27
C GLU A 638 -5.11 25.95 -39.35
N ALA A 639 -5.53 25.88 -38.08
CA ALA A 639 -6.86 25.78 -37.47
C ALA A 639 -7.53 24.37 -37.57
N ALA A 640 -7.57 23.71 -36.40
CA ALA A 640 -8.65 22.91 -35.80
C ALA A 640 -9.21 21.61 -36.43
N ALA A 641 -9.57 20.70 -35.49
CA ALA A 641 -10.48 19.56 -35.54
C ALA A 641 -9.93 18.17 -35.95
N THR A 642 -9.63 17.33 -34.96
CA THR A 642 -10.36 16.06 -34.69
C THR A 642 -10.02 15.51 -33.32
#